data_AF-A0A7I4CE78-F1
#
_entry.id   AF-A0A7I4CE78-F1
#
_cell.length_a   1.000
_cell.length_b   1.000
_cell.length_c   1.000
_cell.angle_alpha   90.00
_cell.angle_beta   90.00
_cell.angle_gamma   90.00
#
_symmetry.space_group_name_H-M   'P 1'
#
loop_
_entity.id
_entity.type
_entity.pdbx_description
1 polymer ?
#
loop_
_entity_poly.entity_id
_entity_poly.type
_entity_poly.pdbx_seq_one_letter_code
_entity_poly.pdbx_strand_id
1 'polypeptide(L)'
;MFTPGRARKPASRVKERESYGGGEVAATPKSVVPLPYVAPSRALPSPWPSPAPNAARPSPAPTVPRASVVRNSDKAATADGNHPVFVCDLPQQLLSSHGDATFATQPEGAVLQGGMDQGSGLSWILQGNQLYVWNNLRSSQRCVLDMPPLGTISTEEKWFVSLVPHWTDENLEVQYKGCSAVSVVMCSSKSLALVYWSDAFSNGDKPAITSMDSEDTSMLDDGSRSSRRASGGWTEGSGTSEVTSIQASATGSQTTCVAIVSRADGELWRFDCCADGVSRERISRDATSSEVGYSIFLSETCSVRRIVWRSPPRGASREFLLLTSQSIECWEVELTLRGNVSKSWVYELSNDKDVMSDFSGQKQVWLLDLQVDEEGEQLVMLTASFSSGSTTYMQYLLHYFSCSSKREPKRKAPPQIILPKAQVEEESFFYSMRLRIGGQPAGSVVILAEDGTATVAHVGRSGAVHLYKFEIVGGDGKVLDASVVPADDGGAWIVLTEQAGVWAIPAKVVLAGRVEPSERNLANHEISYPSINDDRSQHVSGEALALQRSSSEAGDNPDHGMISRPSQDEEAEAIVGRLFQQFLSSGQANEAFEKLLRAGAFERDGDKNVFARSSRALVDTFAKHWASGGGSGLAMVATVSSQLAEKQRRHQQYLNFLAVSKCHVELQNNLRAALNEILEHGEKLASMVALRELNNSRAQLKPASPTMLSQFNGGDMSGAIWDLVQLVGDKARRNNVVLMDRDKMEVFYTRVSGLEDFFWCIQQHAAFLVQRDQAVRVQIERACELANACRTILQVAISYRDTQQAWYPSPEGITPWHCKQNVRSGLWKIATMLLELKVEGDMSEPTLTAEVMRQVEEIADFLLEGYAGAITAKVEREEEYRGLQMEYWTRRDLLLTALQQHAFQVATQNAGRGENAEQQRLSILQKLYAPLIALARRHAAFPSLLQMCTDLDDQKRLRTLMKESMGLKEGRFSRFVFDQCYQQGQYARLLRFGEEFGEEVSAYLEQHPLLLWLHELFLCRFTRASGTLHTLAFSQKSAPLNISHRRRLLQLAKLSALAGGAVGAEEEVSRLEADMDILAVQEVATKLGVLGEDVVQPVQLVEACLNSGSRELTLCAFRVFTSAGSKFCSGNYSLLEQAWLRAVDQDDWLGMKRTSEEEGWTEDHTMQVIQDSLLYQASRHCYGESHLSNFARDVSTESVEKVIAKHPSYSEAGQAMVTAFRLGFYFGSDLPDGSQDGDSEQMVEI
;
A
#
# COMPACT_ATOMS: atom_id res chain seq x y z
N MET A 1 26.51 -48.99 -31.86
CA MET A 1 27.81 -49.21 -32.52
C MET A 1 28.88 -48.45 -31.74
N PHE A 2 29.91 -49.19 -31.34
CA PHE A 2 31.21 -48.82 -30.74
C PHE A 2 31.55 -47.35 -30.43
N THR A 3 31.88 -47.12 -29.15
CA THR A 3 32.93 -46.22 -28.61
C THR A 3 34.28 -46.39 -29.34
N PRO A 4 35.31 -45.51 -29.23
CA PRO A 4 35.80 -44.78 -28.02
C PRO A 4 36.25 -43.32 -28.31
N GLY A 5 36.73 -42.46 -27.42
CA GLY A 5 37.19 -42.52 -26.02
C GLY A 5 38.44 -41.64 -25.84
N ARG A 6 38.63 -41.11 -24.62
CA ARG A 6 39.87 -40.51 -24.04
C ARG A 6 40.31 -39.11 -24.53
N ALA A 7 40.98 -38.26 -23.74
CA ALA A 7 41.25 -38.16 -22.30
C ALA A 7 41.97 -36.81 -22.01
N ARG A 8 41.80 -36.29 -20.79
CA ARG A 8 42.73 -35.53 -19.90
C ARG A 8 43.82 -34.60 -20.48
N LYS A 9 43.74 -33.31 -20.06
CA LYS A 9 44.72 -32.46 -19.28
C LYS A 9 46.23 -32.86 -19.28
N PRO A 10 47.16 -31.96 -18.88
CA PRO A 10 47.33 -30.51 -19.07
C PRO A 10 48.82 -30.08 -19.32
N ALA A 11 49.05 -28.76 -19.33
CA ALA A 11 50.27 -28.05 -18.92
C ALA A 11 51.39 -27.68 -19.93
N SER A 12 51.57 -26.35 -20.01
CA SER A 12 52.84 -25.62 -19.78
C SER A 12 53.56 -24.93 -20.96
N ARG A 13 53.65 -23.60 -20.77
CA ARG A 13 54.88 -22.76 -20.71
C ARG A 13 55.37 -21.99 -21.96
N VAL A 14 55.68 -20.72 -21.66
CA VAL A 14 56.85 -19.90 -22.12
C VAL A 14 56.67 -19.24 -23.49
N LYS A 15 57.03 -17.98 -23.78
CA LYS A 15 57.60 -16.73 -23.18
C LYS A 15 57.32 -15.65 -24.29
N GLU A 16 57.33 -14.33 -24.13
CA GLU A 16 58.37 -13.35 -23.74
C GLU A 16 57.71 -11.97 -24.03
N ARG A 17 57.61 -11.00 -23.12
CA ARG A 17 58.59 -10.08 -22.49
C ARG A 17 58.86 -8.80 -23.31
N GLU A 18 58.61 -7.66 -22.66
CA GLU A 18 59.32 -6.35 -22.64
C GLU A 18 58.31 -5.19 -22.51
N SER A 19 58.48 -4.12 -21.70
CA SER A 19 59.53 -3.72 -20.75
C SER A 19 59.18 -2.35 -20.12
N TYR A 20 59.24 -2.26 -18.78
CA TYR A 20 59.70 -1.15 -17.89
C TYR A 20 58.97 0.21 -17.88
N GLY A 21 58.73 0.91 -16.76
CA GLY A 21 59.04 0.78 -15.30
C GLY A 21 58.35 1.98 -14.58
N GLY A 22 57.85 1.95 -13.33
CA GLY A 22 58.49 1.74 -12.01
C GLY A 22 58.58 3.11 -11.28
N GLY A 23 58.22 3.35 -10.01
CA GLY A 23 57.81 2.54 -8.84
C GLY A 23 57.03 3.40 -7.80
N GLU A 24 56.18 2.83 -6.92
CA GLU A 24 56.45 2.35 -5.53
C GLU A 24 56.45 3.51 -4.48
N VAL A 25 55.79 3.52 -3.30
CA VAL A 25 55.68 2.52 -2.20
C VAL A 25 54.52 2.85 -1.20
N ALA A 26 53.85 1.79 -0.71
CA ALA A 26 53.19 1.47 0.60
C ALA A 26 52.38 2.48 1.46
N ALA A 27 51.22 2.02 1.97
CA ALA A 27 51.01 1.44 3.32
C ALA A 27 49.53 1.48 3.76
N THR A 28 49.08 0.46 4.50
CA THR A 28 47.70 0.24 4.98
C THR A 28 47.47 0.84 6.40
N PRO A 29 46.36 0.57 7.14
CA PRO A 29 45.32 1.55 7.50
C PRO A 29 45.25 1.82 9.02
N LYS A 30 44.39 2.75 9.50
CA LYS A 30 43.63 2.64 10.77
C LYS A 30 42.71 3.83 11.06
N SER A 31 41.59 3.47 11.68
CA SER A 31 40.56 4.28 12.35
C SER A 31 41.03 4.84 13.71
N VAL A 32 40.45 5.95 14.18
CA VAL A 32 39.79 6.16 15.50
C VAL A 32 39.59 7.67 15.82
N VAL A 33 38.41 7.98 16.37
CA VAL A 33 37.72 9.23 16.81
C VAL A 33 38.29 9.77 18.15
N PRO A 34 38.25 11.08 18.58
CA PRO A 34 37.08 11.72 19.25
C PRO A 34 36.88 13.27 19.24
N LEU A 35 35.63 13.66 19.58
CA LEU A 35 35.01 14.96 20.03
C LEU A 35 35.82 15.71 21.14
N PRO A 36 35.53 16.97 21.64
CA PRO A 36 34.19 17.60 21.89
C PRO A 36 34.03 19.18 21.99
N TYR A 37 32.76 19.66 21.96
CA TYR A 37 32.03 20.69 22.77
C TYR A 37 32.53 22.13 23.16
N VAL A 38 31.55 23.07 23.26
CA VAL A 38 31.36 24.25 24.17
C VAL A 38 31.21 25.68 23.53
N ALA A 39 30.11 26.39 23.88
CA ALA A 39 29.75 27.82 23.62
C ALA A 39 30.26 28.78 24.75
N PRO A 40 29.80 30.03 25.05
CA PRO A 40 29.03 31.10 24.35
C PRO A 40 29.61 32.57 24.56
N SER A 41 28.91 33.62 24.04
CA SER A 41 28.62 34.97 24.70
C SER A 41 29.13 36.33 24.13
N ARG A 42 28.16 37.23 23.83
CA ARG A 42 27.95 38.68 24.18
C ARG A 42 28.74 39.91 23.59
N ALA A 43 27.94 40.84 23.02
CA ALA A 43 27.82 42.32 23.22
C ALA A 43 28.65 43.40 22.45
N LEU A 44 27.94 44.23 21.64
CA LEU A 44 27.86 45.73 21.41
C LEU A 44 29.08 46.67 21.69
N PRO A 45 29.19 47.95 21.20
CA PRO A 45 28.17 48.89 20.64
C PRO A 45 28.58 49.81 19.43
N SER A 46 27.64 50.64 18.96
CA SER A 46 27.69 51.73 17.95
C SER A 46 28.50 53.00 18.38
N PRO A 47 28.82 53.99 17.49
CA PRO A 47 27.95 55.19 17.30
C PRO A 47 28.02 55.93 15.91
N TRP A 48 27.01 56.81 15.71
CA TRP A 48 26.60 57.73 14.61
C TRP A 48 27.53 58.96 14.39
N PRO A 49 27.43 59.86 13.34
CA PRO A 49 26.25 60.71 13.01
C PRO A 49 26.00 61.20 11.55
N SER A 50 24.76 61.69 11.35
CA SER A 50 24.12 62.31 10.16
C SER A 50 24.61 63.76 9.86
N PRO A 51 24.21 64.42 8.72
CA PRO A 51 22.89 65.09 8.62
C PRO A 51 22.25 65.17 7.20
N ALA A 52 20.93 65.40 7.14
CA ALA A 52 20.09 65.69 5.96
C ALA A 52 20.02 67.22 5.66
N PRO A 53 19.35 67.79 4.60
CA PRO A 53 17.89 67.68 4.42
C PRO A 53 17.26 67.89 3.00
N ASN A 54 15.92 67.67 2.96
CA ASN A 54 14.85 68.31 2.15
C ASN A 54 14.30 67.71 0.83
N ALA A 55 13.14 67.05 1.00
CA ALA A 55 11.79 67.41 0.49
C ALA A 55 11.41 67.21 -1.00
N ALA A 56 10.53 66.24 -1.31
CA ALA A 56 9.10 66.43 -1.58
C ALA A 56 8.40 65.11 -2.06
N ARG A 57 7.09 64.99 -1.74
CA ARG A 57 6.10 63.88 -1.83
C ARG A 57 5.95 63.14 -3.19
N PRO A 58 5.47 61.86 -3.18
CA PRO A 58 4.04 61.58 -3.43
C PRO A 58 3.38 60.50 -2.52
N SER A 59 2.07 60.36 -2.73
CA SER A 59 0.96 59.76 -1.97
C SER A 59 0.94 58.22 -1.80
N PRO A 60 0.08 57.67 -0.91
CA PRO A 60 0.19 56.30 -0.40
C PRO A 60 -0.60 55.25 -1.21
N ALA A 61 0.04 54.10 -1.45
CA ALA A 61 -0.61 52.85 -1.85
C ALA A 61 -0.99 52.04 -0.58
N PRO A 62 -2.09 51.26 -0.60
CA PRO A 62 -2.52 50.47 0.55
C PRO A 62 -1.64 49.23 0.75
N THR A 63 -1.25 49.05 2.00
CA THR A 63 -0.35 48.02 2.53
C THR A 63 -1.10 46.69 2.69
N VAL A 64 -0.62 45.61 2.08
CA VAL A 64 -1.04 44.23 2.40
C VAL A 64 -0.15 43.70 3.54
N PRO A 65 -0.70 43.18 4.66
CA PRO A 65 0.11 42.58 5.71
C PRO A 65 0.60 41.18 5.30
N ARG A 66 1.93 41.01 5.37
CA ARG A 66 2.65 39.74 5.19
C ARG A 66 2.28 38.75 6.31
N ALA A 67 1.75 37.58 5.95
CA ALA A 67 1.88 36.37 6.76
C ALA A 67 3.16 35.63 6.33
N SER A 68 4.15 35.60 7.21
CA SER A 68 5.46 35.01 7.00
C SER A 68 5.58 33.66 7.68
N VAL A 69 5.31 32.56 6.98
CA VAL A 69 5.97 31.26 7.20
C VAL A 69 6.08 30.56 5.83
N VAL A 70 7.08 30.94 5.05
CA VAL A 70 7.50 30.20 3.85
C VAL A 70 8.89 29.64 4.17
N ARG A 71 9.04 28.31 4.15
CA ARG A 71 10.35 27.66 4.14
C ARG A 71 11.11 28.18 2.92
N ASN A 72 12.33 28.66 3.16
CA ASN A 72 13.13 29.51 2.26
C ASN A 72 13.65 28.83 0.96
N SER A 73 13.02 27.79 0.40
CA SER A 73 13.54 27.11 -0.80
C SER A 73 12.96 27.60 -2.15
N ASP A 74 11.72 28.08 -2.24
CA ASP A 74 11.08 28.28 -3.56
C ASP A 74 10.53 29.70 -3.79
N LYS A 75 11.43 30.68 -3.92
CA LYS A 75 11.08 32.05 -4.31
C LYS A 75 10.87 32.24 -5.83
N ALA A 76 10.98 31.19 -6.65
CA ALA A 76 10.82 31.28 -8.10
C ALA A 76 9.39 31.02 -8.60
N ALA A 77 8.55 30.31 -7.83
CA ALA A 77 7.21 29.87 -8.27
C ALA A 77 6.06 30.86 -7.98
N THR A 78 6.32 31.94 -7.23
CA THR A 78 5.28 32.88 -6.77
C THR A 78 4.95 34.00 -7.77
N ALA A 79 5.55 34.02 -8.96
CA ALA A 79 5.36 35.08 -9.95
C ALA A 79 4.15 34.87 -10.88
N ASP A 80 3.75 33.62 -11.19
CA ASP A 80 2.82 33.36 -12.31
C ASP A 80 1.33 33.27 -11.91
N GLY A 81 0.99 33.04 -10.65
CA GLY A 81 -0.40 33.12 -10.14
C GLY A 81 -1.45 32.21 -10.81
N ASN A 82 -1.01 31.23 -11.62
CA ASN A 82 -1.86 30.39 -12.47
C ASN A 82 -2.06 28.95 -11.95
N HIS A 83 -1.60 28.64 -10.73
CA HIS A 83 -1.68 27.31 -10.12
C HIS A 83 -2.11 27.39 -8.65
N PRO A 84 -2.74 26.33 -8.09
CA PRO A 84 -2.97 26.21 -6.65
C PRO A 84 -1.67 26.32 -5.86
N VAL A 85 -1.73 26.93 -4.68
CA VAL A 85 -0.57 27.18 -3.83
C VAL A 85 -0.68 26.34 -2.58
N PHE A 86 0.36 25.56 -2.28
CA PHE A 86 0.43 24.77 -1.05
C PHE A 86 0.43 25.67 0.20
N VAL A 87 -0.40 25.35 1.20
CA VAL A 87 -0.56 26.13 2.43
C VAL A 87 0.10 25.45 3.62
N CYS A 88 -0.31 24.23 3.95
CA CYS A 88 0.25 23.49 5.08
C CYS A 88 0.11 21.96 4.93
N ASP A 89 1.10 21.23 5.48
CA ASP A 89 1.11 19.78 5.59
C ASP A 89 0.03 19.30 6.58
N LEU A 90 -0.39 18.04 6.42
CA LEU A 90 -1.15 17.33 7.45
C LEU A 90 -0.34 17.20 8.75
N PRO A 91 -0.99 17.12 9.93
CA PRO A 91 -0.28 16.92 11.20
C PRO A 91 0.66 15.71 11.14
N GLN A 92 1.92 15.88 11.55
CA GLN A 92 2.93 14.81 11.51
C GLN A 92 2.51 13.53 12.24
N GLN A 93 1.66 13.63 13.27
CA GLN A 93 1.10 12.50 14.00
C GLN A 93 0.18 11.63 13.12
N LEU A 94 -0.59 12.27 12.23
CA LEU A 94 -1.38 11.62 11.20
C LEU A 94 -0.47 11.05 10.09
N LEU A 95 0.59 11.77 9.69
CA LEU A 95 1.56 11.24 8.72
C LEU A 95 2.36 10.03 9.27
N SER A 96 2.64 9.98 10.59
CA SER A 96 3.30 8.82 11.21
C SER A 96 2.40 7.60 11.33
N SER A 97 1.09 7.77 11.58
CA SER A 97 0.13 6.67 11.52
C SER A 97 -0.06 6.16 10.08
N HIS A 98 0.06 7.05 9.08
CA HIS A 98 0.12 6.67 7.67
C HIS A 98 1.45 6.01 7.25
N GLY A 99 2.56 6.27 7.95
CA GLY A 99 3.91 5.78 7.61
C GLY A 99 4.27 4.39 8.14
N ASP A 100 3.71 3.98 9.28
CA ASP A 100 3.95 2.66 9.89
C ASP A 100 3.10 1.53 9.26
N ALA A 101 2.05 1.89 8.51
CA ALA A 101 1.31 0.96 7.67
C ALA A 101 1.87 1.00 6.25
N THR A 102 2.66 0.00 5.86
CA THR A 102 2.92 -0.29 4.43
C THR A 102 1.61 -0.17 3.66
N PHE A 103 1.56 0.68 2.62
CA PHE A 103 0.41 0.99 1.74
C PHE A 103 -0.28 -0.23 1.08
N ALA A 104 0.09 -1.47 1.44
CA ALA A 104 -0.40 -2.71 0.86
C ALA A 104 -1.64 -3.30 1.55
N THR A 105 -2.06 -2.82 2.73
CA THR A 105 -3.26 -3.34 3.42
C THR A 105 -3.86 -2.28 4.34
N GLN A 106 -4.60 -1.31 3.80
CA GLN A 106 -5.72 -0.78 4.57
C GLN A 106 -6.86 -1.80 4.51
N PRO A 107 -7.52 -2.13 5.63
CA PRO A 107 -8.74 -2.92 5.57
C PRO A 107 -9.77 -2.17 4.72
N GLU A 108 -10.29 -2.83 3.68
CA GLU A 108 -11.45 -2.35 2.91
C GLU A 108 -12.57 -2.00 3.92
N GLY A 109 -12.77 -0.71 4.22
CA GLY A 109 -13.83 -0.26 5.13
C GLY A 109 -13.53 0.97 6.02
N ALA A 110 -12.27 1.40 6.20
CA ALA A 110 -11.97 2.57 7.03
C ALA A 110 -12.25 3.90 6.29
N VAL A 111 -13.46 4.47 6.45
CA VAL A 111 -13.84 5.76 5.84
C VAL A 111 -13.16 6.92 6.57
N LEU A 112 -12.18 7.56 5.92
CA LEU A 112 -11.60 8.81 6.41
C LEU A 112 -12.63 9.95 6.27
N GLN A 113 -12.90 10.67 7.36
CA GLN A 113 -13.81 11.81 7.37
C GLN A 113 -13.04 13.09 7.70
N GLY A 114 -13.37 14.21 7.06
CA GLY A 114 -12.73 15.49 7.35
C GLY A 114 -13.63 16.68 7.04
N GLY A 115 -13.27 17.81 7.64
CA GLY A 115 -14.03 19.05 7.52
C GLY A 115 -13.20 20.29 7.82
N MET A 116 -13.68 21.42 7.33
CA MET A 116 -13.12 22.74 7.60
C MET A 116 -14.22 23.64 8.17
N ASP A 117 -13.87 24.40 9.21
CA ASP A 117 -14.78 25.40 9.75
C ASP A 117 -14.73 26.68 8.91
N GLN A 118 -15.89 27.34 8.78
CA GLN A 118 -16.02 28.54 7.97
C GLN A 118 -15.53 29.75 8.78
N GLY A 119 -14.57 30.50 8.25
CA GLY A 119 -14.11 31.76 8.86
C GLY A 119 -13.11 31.65 10.02
N SER A 120 -12.95 30.49 10.67
CA SER A 120 -11.97 30.33 11.78
C SER A 120 -10.58 29.83 11.33
N GLY A 121 -10.48 29.23 10.13
CA GLY A 121 -9.25 28.61 9.64
C GLY A 121 -8.88 27.29 10.32
N LEU A 122 -9.81 26.70 11.08
CA LEU A 122 -9.64 25.38 11.71
C LEU A 122 -10.00 24.24 10.75
N SER A 123 -9.32 23.12 10.89
CA SER A 123 -9.56 21.90 10.12
C SER A 123 -9.47 20.67 11.00
N TRP A 124 -10.21 19.64 10.62
CA TRP A 124 -10.26 18.39 11.36
C TRP A 124 -10.32 17.17 10.43
N ILE A 125 -9.74 16.06 10.89
CA ILE A 125 -9.81 14.74 10.26
C ILE A 125 -10.08 13.69 11.33
N LEU A 126 -10.99 12.77 11.06
CA LEU A 126 -11.29 11.61 11.89
C LEU A 126 -10.77 10.35 11.19
N GLN A 127 -9.87 9.63 11.86
CA GLN A 127 -9.32 8.36 11.39
C GLN A 127 -9.50 7.30 12.49
N GLY A 128 -10.36 6.31 12.25
CA GLY A 128 -10.74 5.34 13.29
C GLY A 128 -11.34 6.03 14.51
N ASN A 129 -10.72 5.84 15.68
CA ASN A 129 -11.15 6.46 16.94
C ASN A 129 -10.39 7.74 17.31
N GLN A 130 -9.62 8.34 16.38
CA GLN A 130 -8.80 9.51 16.65
C GLN A 130 -9.24 10.71 15.82
N LEU A 131 -9.60 11.80 16.50
CA LEU A 131 -9.91 13.08 15.88
C LEU A 131 -8.69 14.01 15.96
N TYR A 132 -8.21 14.43 14.80
CA TYR A 132 -7.13 15.39 14.64
C TYR A 132 -7.73 16.77 14.39
N VAL A 133 -7.38 17.78 15.19
CA VAL A 133 -7.84 19.17 15.00
C VAL A 133 -6.63 20.10 14.98
N TRP A 134 -6.58 21.01 14.01
CA TRP A 134 -5.48 21.96 13.89
C TRP A 134 -5.92 23.29 13.26
N ASN A 135 -5.06 24.31 13.40
CA ASN A 135 -5.25 25.62 12.77
C ASN A 135 -4.33 25.78 11.55
N ASN A 136 -4.90 26.02 10.37
CA ASN A 136 -4.14 26.17 9.12
C ASN A 136 -3.25 27.40 9.09
N LEU A 137 -3.57 28.43 9.89
CA LEU A 137 -2.84 29.69 9.94
C LEU A 137 -1.77 29.71 11.05
N ARG A 138 -1.83 28.75 12.00
CA ARG A 138 -0.93 28.68 13.16
C ARG A 138 -0.44 27.26 13.35
N SER A 139 0.77 26.98 12.86
CA SER A 139 1.41 25.65 12.95
C SER A 139 1.59 25.12 14.39
N SER A 140 1.48 25.98 15.41
CA SER A 140 1.62 25.62 16.83
C SER A 140 0.33 25.13 17.50
N GLN A 141 -0.85 25.33 16.88
CA GLN A 141 -2.14 24.90 17.44
C GLN A 141 -2.61 23.62 16.75
N ARG A 142 -2.32 22.47 17.37
CA ARG A 142 -2.72 21.14 16.91
C ARG A 142 -2.96 20.22 18.10
N CYS A 143 -3.97 19.36 18.02
CA CYS A 143 -4.27 18.34 19.03
C CYS A 143 -4.80 17.06 18.40
N VAL A 144 -4.69 15.97 19.16
CA VAL A 144 -5.29 14.66 18.86
C VAL A 144 -6.22 14.33 20.02
N LEU A 145 -7.47 14.05 19.72
CA LEU A 145 -8.51 13.71 20.68
C LEU A 145 -8.91 12.25 20.45
N ASP A 146 -8.75 11.43 21.47
CA ASP A 146 -9.21 10.03 21.43
C ASP A 146 -10.70 9.97 21.74
N MET A 147 -11.46 9.29 20.88
CA MET A 147 -12.87 9.02 21.09
C MET A 147 -13.03 8.05 22.28
N PRO A 148 -13.89 8.36 23.28
CA PRO A 148 -14.18 7.43 24.35
C PRO A 148 -14.86 6.15 23.82
N PRO A 149 -14.69 4.98 24.44
CA PRO A 149 -15.29 3.72 23.98
C PRO A 149 -16.82 3.74 24.17
N LEU A 150 -17.55 4.16 23.13
CA LEU A 150 -19.01 4.23 23.12
C LEU A 150 -19.65 2.89 22.71
N GLY A 151 -19.48 1.82 23.50
CA GLY A 151 -20.27 0.57 23.39
C GLY A 151 -20.44 -0.02 21.97
N THR A 152 -21.63 -0.56 21.66
CA THR A 152 -22.04 -1.30 20.43
C THR A 152 -22.03 -0.50 19.12
N ILE A 153 -21.38 0.67 19.09
CA ILE A 153 -21.31 1.52 17.89
C ILE A 153 -20.26 0.95 16.93
N SER A 154 -20.69 0.61 15.70
CA SER A 154 -19.78 0.07 14.68
C SER A 154 -18.76 1.12 14.26
N THR A 155 -17.51 0.71 14.05
CA THR A 155 -16.41 1.56 13.54
C THR A 155 -16.65 2.13 12.13
N GLU A 156 -17.73 1.73 11.47
CA GLU A 156 -18.15 2.17 10.13
C GLU A 156 -19.21 3.29 10.15
N GLU A 157 -19.60 3.81 11.32
CA GLU A 157 -20.60 4.89 11.39
C GLU A 157 -20.05 6.26 10.94
N LYS A 158 -20.91 7.06 10.30
CA LYS A 158 -20.61 8.43 9.90
C LYS A 158 -20.73 9.37 11.11
N TRP A 159 -19.72 10.22 11.32
CA TRP A 159 -19.70 11.17 12.42
C TRP A 159 -19.82 12.60 11.89
N PHE A 160 -20.67 13.40 12.53
CA PHE A 160 -20.79 14.82 12.23
C PHE A 160 -20.06 15.63 13.30
N VAL A 161 -19.15 16.51 12.88
CA VAL A 161 -18.29 17.31 13.79
C VAL A 161 -18.56 18.79 13.57
N SER A 162 -18.75 19.53 14.67
CA SER A 162 -18.84 20.99 14.70
C SER A 162 -17.76 21.54 15.63
N LEU A 163 -16.94 22.46 15.11
CA LEU A 163 -15.94 23.21 15.89
C LEU A 163 -16.54 24.53 16.37
N VAL A 164 -16.31 24.89 17.63
CA VAL A 164 -16.82 26.13 18.23
C VAL A 164 -15.64 26.95 18.78
N PRO A 165 -15.17 27.97 18.03
CA PRO A 165 -14.09 28.82 18.50
C PRO A 165 -14.58 29.80 19.58
N HIS A 166 -13.84 29.90 20.69
CA HIS A 166 -14.03 30.91 21.73
C HIS A 166 -13.01 32.05 21.57
N TRP A 167 -13.49 33.28 21.52
CA TRP A 167 -12.66 34.48 21.36
C TRP A 167 -12.50 35.20 22.70
N THR A 168 -11.26 35.61 23.02
CA THR A 168 -10.97 36.42 24.22
C THR A 168 -10.78 37.88 23.81
N ASP A 169 -11.75 38.73 24.17
CA ASP A 169 -11.83 40.21 24.16
C ASP A 169 -12.87 40.83 23.22
N GLU A 170 -13.65 41.76 23.79
CA GLU A 170 -14.74 42.56 23.18
C GLU A 170 -14.26 43.69 22.25
N ASN A 171 -12.98 43.75 21.87
CA ASN A 171 -12.46 44.80 20.99
C ASN A 171 -12.62 44.43 19.51
N LEU A 172 -13.79 44.79 18.98
CA LEU A 172 -14.35 44.55 17.63
C LEU A 172 -13.59 45.16 16.43
N GLU A 173 -12.39 45.73 16.58
CA GLU A 173 -11.70 46.41 15.46
C GLU A 173 -10.53 45.63 14.83
N VAL A 174 -10.19 44.44 15.33
CA VAL A 174 -9.20 43.56 14.67
C VAL A 174 -9.62 42.09 14.83
N GLN A 175 -10.46 41.58 13.92
CA GLN A 175 -11.03 40.21 13.93
C GLN A 175 -10.00 39.06 13.77
N TYR A 176 -8.69 39.35 13.76
CA TYR A 176 -7.63 38.35 13.52
C TYR A 176 -6.74 38.06 14.73
N LYS A 177 -7.11 38.52 15.93
CA LYS A 177 -6.43 38.13 17.18
C LYS A 177 -7.02 36.84 17.76
N GLY A 178 -6.45 35.72 17.31
CA GLY A 178 -6.26 34.43 18.01
C GLY A 178 -7.39 33.87 18.88
N CYS A 179 -8.05 32.83 18.38
CA CYS A 179 -8.85 31.91 19.19
C CYS A 179 -7.96 31.24 20.28
N SER A 180 -8.39 31.33 21.55
CA SER A 180 -7.66 30.86 22.72
C SER A 180 -8.11 29.47 23.19
N ALA A 181 -9.37 29.10 22.93
CA ALA A 181 -9.96 27.80 23.24
C ALA A 181 -10.96 27.38 22.15
N VAL A 182 -11.00 26.09 21.81
CA VAL A 182 -11.94 25.55 20.81
C VAL A 182 -12.73 24.40 21.41
N SER A 183 -14.05 24.53 21.52
CA SER A 183 -14.89 23.39 21.88
C SER A 183 -15.20 22.54 20.66
N VAL A 184 -15.29 21.22 20.85
CA VAL A 184 -15.60 20.25 19.77
C VAL A 184 -16.87 19.50 20.15
N VAL A 185 -17.82 19.46 19.23
CA VAL A 185 -19.07 18.68 19.36
C VAL A 185 -19.12 17.65 18.24
N MET A 186 -19.28 16.38 18.58
CA MET A 186 -19.41 15.27 17.63
C MET A 186 -20.71 14.51 17.86
N CYS A 187 -21.38 14.07 16.79
CA CYS A 187 -22.61 13.27 16.87
C CYS A 187 -22.57 12.09 15.90
N SER A 188 -22.96 10.89 16.36
CA SER A 188 -23.07 9.69 15.51
C SER A 188 -24.32 9.76 14.63
N SER A 189 -24.20 9.31 13.37
CA SER A 189 -25.29 9.36 12.40
C SER A 189 -26.49 8.49 12.76
N LYS A 190 -26.28 7.35 13.44
CA LYS A 190 -27.35 6.37 13.73
C LYS A 190 -27.84 6.42 15.18
N SER A 191 -26.91 6.60 16.13
CA SER A 191 -27.21 6.46 17.56
C SER A 191 -27.60 7.76 18.27
N LEU A 192 -27.46 8.92 17.61
CA LEU A 192 -27.56 10.26 18.22
C LEU A 192 -26.61 10.46 19.43
N ALA A 193 -25.63 9.58 19.62
CA ALA A 193 -24.65 9.73 20.69
C ALA A 193 -23.82 10.98 20.44
N LEU A 194 -23.73 11.85 21.44
CA LEU A 194 -23.03 13.13 21.36
C LEU A 194 -21.78 13.12 22.25
N VAL A 195 -20.65 13.52 21.68
CA VAL A 195 -19.37 13.67 22.40
C VAL A 195 -18.96 15.14 22.37
N TYR A 196 -18.60 15.66 23.55
CA TYR A 196 -18.26 17.06 23.75
C TYR A 196 -16.90 17.23 24.42
N TRP A 197 -16.03 18.05 23.82
CA TRP A 197 -14.81 18.56 24.45
C TRP A 197 -14.95 20.06 24.70
N SER A 198 -14.76 20.46 25.96
CA SER A 198 -14.83 21.87 26.35
C SER A 198 -13.72 22.72 25.74
N ASP A 199 -12.50 22.18 25.65
CA ASP A 199 -11.37 22.82 24.95
C ASP A 199 -10.41 21.77 24.37
N ALA A 200 -10.35 21.71 23.04
CA ALA A 200 -9.53 20.78 22.29
C ALA A 200 -8.02 21.05 22.41
N PHE A 201 -7.61 22.29 22.70
CA PHE A 201 -6.19 22.66 22.81
C PHE A 201 -5.66 22.66 24.25
N SER A 202 -6.51 22.34 25.23
CA SER A 202 -6.05 22.03 26.59
C SER A 202 -5.31 20.70 26.55
N ASN A 203 -4.08 20.62 27.10
CA ASN A 203 -3.16 19.46 26.99
C ASN A 203 -3.67 18.19 27.74
N GLY A 204 -4.85 17.68 27.41
CA GLY A 204 -5.43 16.48 28.02
C GLY A 204 -5.99 16.66 29.43
N ASP A 205 -6.05 17.88 29.96
CA ASP A 205 -6.48 18.15 31.34
C ASP A 205 -8.00 17.96 31.58
N LYS A 206 -8.82 17.88 30.52
CA LYS A 206 -10.28 17.71 30.62
C LYS A 206 -10.79 16.55 29.74
N PRO A 207 -11.44 15.52 30.33
CA PRO A 207 -11.96 14.39 29.57
C PRO A 207 -13.17 14.76 28.70
N ALA A 208 -13.42 13.95 27.66
CA ALA A 208 -14.60 14.07 26.81
C ALA A 208 -15.88 13.76 27.61
N ILE A 209 -16.95 14.51 27.36
CA ILE A 209 -18.27 14.29 27.96
C ILE A 209 -19.16 13.61 26.92
N THR A 210 -19.76 12.47 27.27
CA THR A 210 -20.61 11.69 26.36
C THR A 210 -22.07 11.71 26.81
N SER A 211 -23.00 11.83 25.86
CA SER A 211 -24.44 11.62 26.05
C SER A 211 -24.91 10.47 25.14
N MET A 212 -25.58 9.47 25.69
CA MET A 212 -26.12 8.31 24.96
C MET A 212 -27.62 8.14 25.26
N ASP A 213 -28.34 7.49 24.34
CA ASP A 213 -29.71 7.04 24.58
C ASP A 213 -29.70 5.80 25.48
N SER A 214 -30.13 5.94 26.74
CA SER A 214 -30.45 4.80 27.59
C SER A 214 -31.93 4.47 27.43
N GLU A 215 -32.25 3.33 26.81
CA GLU A 215 -33.56 2.72 26.97
C GLU A 215 -33.77 2.36 28.46
N ASP A 216 -34.87 2.87 29.01
CA ASP A 216 -35.54 2.52 30.26
C ASP A 216 -34.78 2.61 31.59
N THR A 217 -35.05 3.68 32.35
CA THR A 217 -35.31 3.58 33.81
C THR A 217 -35.88 4.90 34.38
N SER A 218 -37.21 4.97 34.53
CA SER A 218 -37.84 5.42 35.80
C SER A 218 -39.38 5.34 35.71
N MET A 219 -39.93 4.34 36.38
CA MET A 219 -41.30 4.36 36.90
C MET A 219 -41.41 5.37 38.05
N LEU A 220 -42.48 6.17 38.05
CA LEU A 220 -43.38 6.54 39.18
C LEU A 220 -43.87 8.01 39.12
N ASP A 221 -45.22 8.15 39.08
CA ASP A 221 -46.09 9.29 39.47
C ASP A 221 -45.88 10.67 38.80
N ASP A 222 -46.88 11.49 38.47
CA ASP A 222 -48.28 11.64 38.91
C ASP A 222 -49.08 12.32 37.78
N GLY A 223 -50.40 12.17 37.77
CA GLY A 223 -51.26 12.43 36.63
C GLY A 223 -51.63 13.88 36.35
N SER A 224 -52.02 14.15 35.10
CA SER A 224 -53.24 14.92 34.79
C SER A 224 -53.60 14.83 33.30
N ARG A 225 -54.89 14.54 33.10
CA ARG A 225 -55.68 14.43 31.87
C ARG A 225 -55.49 15.56 30.85
N SER A 226 -55.43 15.22 29.55
CA SER A 226 -56.50 15.53 28.58
C SER A 226 -56.18 15.09 27.14
N SER A 227 -56.90 14.05 26.68
CA SER A 227 -57.60 13.95 25.40
C SER A 227 -57.12 14.78 24.19
N ARG A 228 -56.66 14.10 23.13
CA ARG A 228 -57.44 13.87 21.89
C ARG A 228 -56.78 12.80 21.01
N ARG A 229 -57.56 11.77 20.66
CA ARG A 229 -57.23 10.77 19.63
C ARG A 229 -57.28 11.42 18.25
N ALA A 230 -56.24 11.26 17.45
CA ALA A 230 -56.33 11.22 16.00
C ALA A 230 -55.70 9.91 15.54
N SER A 231 -56.54 8.97 15.10
CA SER A 231 -56.14 7.72 14.49
C SER A 231 -55.71 7.99 13.04
N GLY A 232 -54.44 7.80 12.76
CA GLY A 232 -53.90 7.63 11.41
C GLY A 232 -52.84 6.55 11.50
N GLY A 233 -53.10 5.39 10.90
CA GLY A 233 -52.19 4.24 10.95
C GLY A 233 -50.89 4.55 10.24
N TRP A 234 -49.80 4.60 10.99
CA TRP A 234 -48.45 4.43 10.46
C TRP A 234 -48.07 2.99 10.73
N THR A 235 -47.70 2.27 9.67
CA THR A 235 -47.00 1.00 9.77
C THR A 235 -45.73 1.21 10.59
N GLU A 236 -45.66 0.57 11.75
CA GLU A 236 -44.44 0.45 12.57
C GLU A 236 -43.36 -0.25 11.74
N GLY A 237 -42.52 0.54 11.09
CA GLY A 237 -41.19 0.14 10.64
C GLY A 237 -40.18 0.66 11.65
N SER A 238 -39.66 -0.23 12.49
CA SER A 238 -38.50 0.03 13.34
C SER A 238 -37.27 0.27 12.44
N GLY A 239 -37.01 1.54 12.14
CA GLY A 239 -35.81 1.99 11.42
C GLY A 239 -35.29 3.27 12.06
N THR A 240 -34.06 3.24 12.57
CA THR A 240 -33.38 4.41 13.14
C THR A 240 -33.14 5.46 12.05
N SER A 241 -33.84 6.59 12.09
CA SER A 241 -33.62 7.71 11.16
C SER A 241 -32.25 8.35 11.36
N GLU A 242 -31.51 8.61 10.27
CA GLU A 242 -30.14 9.11 10.31
C GLU A 242 -30.05 10.63 10.55
N VAL A 243 -28.98 11.07 11.23
CA VAL A 243 -28.62 12.50 11.38
C VAL A 243 -28.19 13.08 10.03
N THR A 244 -28.69 14.28 9.71
CA THR A 244 -28.39 14.97 8.44
C THR A 244 -27.45 16.15 8.60
N SER A 245 -27.52 16.87 9.73
CA SER A 245 -26.67 18.03 9.99
C SER A 245 -26.54 18.29 11.50
N ILE A 246 -25.37 18.81 11.91
CA ILE A 246 -25.14 19.39 13.23
C ILE A 246 -24.55 20.79 13.07
N GLN A 247 -24.98 21.71 13.91
CA GLN A 247 -24.43 23.05 14.00
C GLN A 247 -24.35 23.48 15.47
N ALA A 248 -23.19 23.89 15.95
CA ALA A 248 -22.98 24.32 17.32
C ALA A 248 -22.57 25.79 17.41
N SER A 249 -22.97 26.46 18.50
CA SER A 249 -22.64 27.86 18.77
C SER A 249 -22.19 28.02 20.22
N ALA A 250 -21.18 28.86 20.44
CA ALA A 250 -20.75 29.25 21.78
C ALA A 250 -21.88 30.01 22.49
N THR A 251 -21.97 29.83 23.80
CA THR A 251 -22.71 30.76 24.66
C THR A 251 -21.75 31.86 25.13
N GLY A 252 -22.23 32.89 25.83
CA GLY A 252 -21.37 33.94 26.40
C GLY A 252 -20.30 33.47 27.40
N SER A 253 -20.22 32.16 27.72
CA SER A 253 -19.19 31.57 28.58
C SER A 253 -18.21 30.68 27.81
N GLN A 254 -16.92 30.74 28.15
CA GLN A 254 -15.81 30.09 27.42
C GLN A 254 -15.81 28.55 27.42
N THR A 255 -16.79 27.91 28.05
CA THR A 255 -16.83 26.44 28.23
C THR A 255 -18.22 25.84 28.05
N THR A 256 -19.16 26.57 27.44
CA THR A 256 -20.47 26.00 27.12
C THR A 256 -20.89 26.34 25.70
N CYS A 257 -21.60 25.41 25.07
CA CYS A 257 -22.13 25.58 23.71
C CYS A 257 -23.51 24.95 23.57
N VAL A 258 -24.30 25.49 22.66
CA VAL A 258 -25.58 24.92 22.25
C VAL A 258 -25.41 24.34 20.86
N ALA A 259 -25.74 23.06 20.70
CA ALA A 259 -25.71 22.36 19.41
C ALA A 259 -27.12 21.97 18.98
N ILE A 260 -27.45 22.23 17.72
CA ILE A 260 -28.70 21.80 17.10
C ILE A 260 -28.39 20.68 16.11
N VAL A 261 -29.12 19.57 16.22
CA VAL A 261 -28.99 18.37 15.38
C VAL A 261 -30.31 18.14 14.65
N SER A 262 -30.24 17.89 13.34
CA SER A 262 -31.38 17.44 12.53
C SER A 262 -31.29 15.97 12.15
N ARG A 263 -32.45 15.31 12.05
CA ARG A 263 -32.60 13.95 11.52
C ARG A 263 -33.42 13.93 10.23
N ALA A 264 -33.24 12.89 9.43
CA ALA A 264 -33.89 12.71 8.13
C ALA A 264 -35.42 12.56 8.23
N ASP A 265 -35.94 12.15 9.39
CA ASP A 265 -37.38 12.03 9.71
C ASP A 265 -38.04 13.38 10.02
N GLY A 266 -37.25 14.45 10.09
CA GLY A 266 -37.70 15.80 10.37
C GLY A 266 -37.63 16.22 11.83
N GLU A 267 -37.09 15.38 12.72
CA GLU A 267 -36.84 15.73 14.12
C GLU A 267 -35.67 16.71 14.29
N LEU A 268 -35.81 17.62 15.26
CA LEU A 268 -34.78 18.55 15.69
C LEU A 268 -34.47 18.35 17.17
N TRP A 269 -33.18 18.30 17.50
CA TRP A 269 -32.69 18.10 18.86
C TRP A 269 -31.76 19.25 19.26
N ARG A 270 -31.97 19.79 20.45
CA ARG A 270 -31.12 20.77 21.11
C ARG A 270 -30.24 20.06 22.14
N PHE A 271 -28.93 20.27 22.07
CA PHE A 271 -27.96 19.79 23.03
C PHE A 271 -27.27 20.98 23.69
N ASP A 272 -27.48 21.11 25.00
CA ASP A 272 -26.76 22.08 25.82
C ASP A 272 -25.54 21.39 26.43
N CYS A 273 -24.36 21.78 25.97
CA CYS A 273 -23.09 21.19 26.38
C CYS A 273 -22.39 22.11 27.39
N CYS A 274 -22.05 21.58 28.56
CA CYS A 274 -21.30 22.28 29.60
C CYS A 274 -20.28 21.35 30.25
N ALA A 275 -19.41 21.91 31.11
CA ALA A 275 -18.40 21.12 31.83
C ALA A 275 -19.02 20.07 32.79
N ASP A 276 -20.26 20.27 33.23
CA ASP A 276 -20.96 19.38 34.17
C ASP A 276 -21.73 18.24 33.47
N GLY A 277 -21.87 18.29 32.14
CA GLY A 277 -22.64 17.32 31.37
C GLY A 277 -23.25 17.89 30.10
N VAL A 278 -23.90 17.01 29.32
CA VAL A 278 -24.67 17.37 28.13
C VAL A 278 -26.14 17.06 28.39
N SER A 279 -27.00 18.07 28.34
CA SER A 279 -28.46 17.85 28.35
C SER A 279 -29.02 17.93 26.94
N ARG A 280 -29.96 17.04 26.62
CA ARG A 280 -30.64 16.99 25.32
C ARG A 280 -32.13 17.26 25.46
N GLU A 281 -32.69 18.02 24.54
CA GLU A 281 -34.12 18.37 24.48
C GLU A 281 -34.61 18.23 23.04
N ARG A 282 -35.78 17.61 22.85
CA ARG A 282 -36.41 17.50 21.52
C ARG A 282 -37.22 18.77 21.26
N ILE A 283 -36.98 19.42 20.13
CA ILE A 283 -37.70 20.64 19.73
C ILE A 283 -39.04 20.21 19.09
N SER A 284 -40.15 20.71 19.63
CA SER A 284 -41.48 20.48 19.06
C SER A 284 -41.65 21.26 17.76
N ARG A 285 -41.74 20.55 16.63
CA ARG A 285 -42.08 21.12 15.33
C ARG A 285 -43.55 20.85 15.05
N ASP A 286 -44.34 21.91 14.92
CA ASP A 286 -45.72 21.78 14.43
C ASP A 286 -45.66 21.22 13.01
N ALA A 287 -46.04 19.96 12.86
CA ALA A 287 -46.26 19.36 11.55
C ALA A 287 -47.48 20.08 10.96
N THR A 288 -47.25 21.16 10.22
CA THR A 288 -48.28 21.76 9.37
C THR A 288 -48.70 20.69 8.38
N SER A 289 -49.82 20.03 8.67
CA SER A 289 -50.62 19.30 7.71
C SER A 289 -51.13 20.33 6.69
N SER A 290 -50.27 20.75 5.77
CA SER A 290 -50.74 21.35 4.54
C SER A 290 -51.44 20.23 3.77
N GLU A 291 -52.72 20.47 3.52
CA GLU A 291 -53.60 19.59 2.76
C GLU A 291 -52.91 19.06 1.51
N VAL A 292 -53.13 17.77 1.23
CA VAL A 292 -52.62 17.03 0.08
C VAL A 292 -52.99 17.75 -1.22
N GLY A 293 -52.13 18.65 -1.65
CA GLY A 293 -52.07 19.19 -3.00
C GLY A 293 -50.98 18.43 -3.74
N TYR A 294 -51.37 17.56 -4.67
CA TYR A 294 -50.46 16.81 -5.53
C TYR A 294 -49.51 17.76 -6.28
N SER A 295 -48.32 17.99 -5.74
CA SER A 295 -47.20 18.59 -6.46
C SER A 295 -46.26 17.44 -6.82
N ILE A 296 -46.39 16.93 -8.04
CA ILE A 296 -45.58 15.85 -8.63
C ILE A 296 -44.08 16.25 -8.75
N PHE A 297 -43.72 17.49 -8.39
CA PHE A 297 -42.43 18.13 -8.68
C PHE A 297 -41.39 18.07 -7.57
N LEU A 298 -41.80 17.91 -6.30
CA LEU A 298 -40.92 17.89 -5.11
C LEU A 298 -41.24 16.65 -4.27
N SER A 299 -40.21 16.04 -3.65
CA SER A 299 -40.33 14.79 -2.87
C SER A 299 -41.49 14.82 -1.85
N GLU A 300 -42.26 13.72 -1.81
CA GLU A 300 -43.48 13.56 -0.98
C GLU A 300 -43.21 13.48 0.53
N THR A 301 -41.96 13.28 0.93
CA THR A 301 -41.54 13.15 2.33
C THR A 301 -40.88 14.45 2.83
N CYS A 302 -41.34 14.98 3.97
CA CYS A 302 -40.77 16.15 4.64
C CYS A 302 -39.43 15.80 5.32
N SER A 303 -38.41 15.52 4.51
CA SER A 303 -37.05 15.24 4.98
C SER A 303 -36.29 16.54 5.22
N VAL A 304 -35.59 16.61 6.35
CA VAL A 304 -34.72 17.73 6.71
C VAL A 304 -33.31 17.47 6.18
N ARG A 305 -32.72 18.46 5.51
CA ARG A 305 -31.45 18.30 4.78
C ARG A 305 -30.28 18.97 5.44
N ARG A 306 -30.40 20.27 5.75
CA ARG A 306 -29.28 21.09 6.24
C ARG A 306 -29.73 22.08 7.30
N ILE A 307 -28.87 22.30 8.30
CA ILE A 307 -28.95 23.42 9.24
C ILE A 307 -27.77 24.35 8.98
N VAL A 308 -28.02 25.66 8.91
CA VAL A 308 -26.97 26.68 8.88
C VAL A 308 -27.30 27.80 9.86
N TRP A 309 -26.31 28.21 10.66
CA TRP A 309 -26.45 29.38 11.54
C TRP A 309 -26.48 30.67 10.71
N ARG A 310 -27.36 31.58 11.10
CA ARG A 310 -27.31 32.98 10.66
C ARG A 310 -26.60 33.80 11.73
N SER A 311 -25.80 34.78 11.31
CA SER A 311 -25.17 35.75 12.22
C SER A 311 -26.19 36.84 12.55
N PRO A 312 -26.54 37.10 13.82
CA PRO A 312 -27.37 38.24 14.16
C PRO A 312 -26.54 39.47 14.56
N PRO A 313 -27.06 40.68 14.31
CA PRO A 313 -26.53 41.90 14.88
C PRO A 313 -26.87 41.94 16.38
N ARG A 314 -25.88 41.65 17.24
CA ARG A 314 -25.89 41.89 18.71
C ARG A 314 -27.19 41.50 19.46
N GLY A 315 -27.27 40.27 19.96
CA GLY A 315 -28.34 39.79 20.85
C GLY A 315 -28.03 38.47 21.56
N ALA A 316 -28.82 38.10 22.58
CA ALA A 316 -28.70 36.83 23.31
C ALA A 316 -29.36 35.63 22.60
N SER A 317 -30.14 35.88 21.54
CA SER A 317 -30.74 34.89 20.66
C SER A 317 -30.04 34.86 19.30
N ARG A 318 -29.93 33.66 18.72
CA ARG A 318 -29.33 33.41 17.41
C ARG A 318 -30.32 32.71 16.49
N GLU A 319 -30.36 33.10 15.23
CA GLU A 319 -31.22 32.48 14.23
C GLU A 319 -30.49 31.34 13.49
N PHE A 320 -31.15 30.22 13.22
CA PHE A 320 -30.68 29.22 12.25
C PHE A 320 -31.73 28.98 11.17
N LEU A 321 -31.25 28.58 10.00
CA LEU A 321 -32.05 28.20 8.85
C LEU A 321 -32.04 26.69 8.68
N LEU A 322 -33.21 26.14 8.39
CA LEU A 322 -33.46 24.74 8.15
C LEU A 322 -33.93 24.54 6.71
N LEU A 323 -33.15 23.80 5.91
CA LEU A 323 -33.57 23.39 4.58
C LEU A 323 -34.33 22.06 4.68
N THR A 324 -35.58 22.05 4.23
CA THR A 324 -36.41 20.85 4.09
C THR A 324 -36.54 20.47 2.61
N SER A 325 -37.23 19.38 2.30
CA SER A 325 -37.54 19.01 0.91
C SER A 325 -38.45 19.99 0.16
N GLN A 326 -39.16 20.89 0.86
CA GLN A 326 -40.20 21.75 0.28
C GLN A 326 -40.12 23.23 0.70
N SER A 327 -39.43 23.54 1.80
CA SER A 327 -39.39 24.88 2.38
C SER A 327 -38.07 25.19 3.10
N ILE A 328 -37.81 26.48 3.29
CA ILE A 328 -36.76 27.02 4.15
C ILE A 328 -37.44 27.55 5.43
N GLU A 329 -37.07 27.01 6.58
CA GLU A 329 -37.60 27.48 7.88
C GLU A 329 -36.53 28.27 8.64
N CYS A 330 -36.93 29.35 9.32
CA CYS A 330 -36.05 30.09 10.21
C CYS A 330 -36.49 29.92 11.66
N TRP A 331 -35.53 29.64 12.52
CA TRP A 331 -35.74 29.35 13.94
C TRP A 331 -34.86 30.28 14.78
N GLU A 332 -35.43 30.84 15.84
CA GLU A 332 -34.74 31.65 16.83
C GLU A 332 -34.42 30.78 18.05
N VAL A 333 -33.14 30.71 18.41
CA VAL A 333 -32.59 29.92 19.52
C VAL A 333 -32.01 30.86 20.56
N GLU A 334 -32.49 30.74 21.79
CA GLU A 334 -31.86 31.41 22.91
C GLU A 334 -30.59 30.66 23.35
N LEU A 335 -29.44 31.34 23.34
CA LEU A 335 -28.12 30.74 23.63
C LEU A 335 -27.82 30.60 25.13
N THR A 336 -28.85 30.55 25.96
CA THR A 336 -28.80 30.24 27.41
C THR A 336 -29.01 28.74 27.63
N LEU A 337 -28.48 28.15 28.70
CA LEU A 337 -28.76 26.74 29.04
C LEU A 337 -30.27 26.56 29.24
N ARG A 338 -30.88 25.58 28.55
CA ARG A 338 -32.34 25.37 28.49
C ARG A 338 -33.13 26.57 27.94
N GLY A 339 -32.51 27.35 27.06
CA GLY A 339 -33.18 28.44 26.35
C GLY A 339 -34.29 27.94 25.42
N ASN A 340 -35.26 28.78 25.11
CA ASN A 340 -36.33 28.39 24.21
C ASN A 340 -35.87 28.37 22.74
N VAL A 341 -36.50 27.50 21.92
CA VAL A 341 -36.32 27.46 20.46
C VAL A 341 -37.69 27.68 19.83
N SER A 342 -37.83 28.76 19.07
CA SER A 342 -39.10 29.16 18.46
C SER A 342 -38.96 29.37 16.96
N LYS A 343 -40.01 29.07 16.21
CA LYS A 343 -40.03 29.21 14.75
C LYS A 343 -40.42 30.64 14.37
N SER A 344 -39.57 31.31 13.59
CA SER A 344 -39.74 32.72 13.18
C SER A 344 -40.57 32.86 11.90
N TRP A 345 -40.19 32.14 10.83
CA TRP A 345 -40.90 32.16 9.55
C TRP A 345 -40.65 30.89 8.72
N VAL A 346 -41.48 30.68 7.69
CA VAL A 346 -41.35 29.59 6.70
C VAL A 346 -41.47 30.18 5.31
N TYR A 347 -40.55 29.81 4.43
CA TYR A 347 -40.59 30.13 3.02
C TYR A 347 -40.82 28.84 2.22
N GLU A 348 -42.06 28.61 1.78
CA GLU A 348 -42.43 27.50 0.90
C GLU A 348 -42.13 27.83 -0.56
N LEU A 349 -41.29 27.02 -1.21
CA LEU A 349 -40.89 27.27 -2.60
C LEU A 349 -42.06 27.10 -3.59
N SER A 350 -43.06 26.29 -3.23
CA SER A 350 -44.29 26.07 -4.01
C SER A 350 -45.13 27.34 -4.18
N ASN A 351 -45.04 28.28 -3.24
CA ASN A 351 -45.82 29.52 -3.25
C ASN A 351 -45.17 30.64 -4.07
N ASP A 352 -43.87 30.51 -4.40
CA ASP A 352 -43.14 31.49 -5.21
C ASP A 352 -43.25 31.17 -6.72
N LYS A 353 -44.12 31.91 -7.41
CA LYS A 353 -44.38 31.74 -8.85
C LYS A 353 -43.15 31.98 -9.71
N ASP A 354 -42.25 32.88 -9.28
CA ASP A 354 -41.06 33.22 -10.05
C ASP A 354 -40.05 32.07 -10.00
N VAL A 355 -39.91 31.42 -8.83
CA VAL A 355 -39.07 30.22 -8.66
C VAL A 355 -39.65 29.02 -9.40
N MET A 356 -40.97 28.80 -9.32
CA MET A 356 -41.64 27.71 -10.05
C MET A 356 -41.56 27.87 -11.58
N SER A 357 -41.49 29.11 -12.08
CA SER A 357 -41.33 29.36 -13.53
C SER A 357 -39.96 28.91 -14.07
N ASP A 358 -38.90 28.94 -13.23
CA ASP A 358 -37.56 28.50 -13.61
C ASP A 358 -37.49 26.98 -13.85
N PHE A 359 -38.37 26.22 -13.19
CA PHE A 359 -38.46 24.76 -13.32
C PHE A 359 -39.47 24.31 -14.38
N SER A 360 -40.00 25.24 -15.19
CA SER A 360 -40.96 24.91 -16.24
C SER A 360 -40.35 23.94 -17.28
N GLY A 361 -40.95 22.75 -17.41
CA GLY A 361 -40.45 21.68 -18.30
C GLY A 361 -39.55 20.62 -17.64
N GLN A 362 -39.24 20.77 -16.35
CA GLN A 362 -38.52 19.74 -15.56
C GLN A 362 -39.50 18.71 -15.00
N LYS A 363 -39.05 17.46 -14.80
CA LYS A 363 -39.86 16.37 -14.21
C LYS A 363 -39.75 16.30 -12.69
N GLN A 364 -38.56 16.55 -12.15
CA GLN A 364 -38.28 16.41 -10.71
C GLN A 364 -37.19 17.41 -10.29
N VAL A 365 -37.32 17.98 -9.10
CA VAL A 365 -36.36 18.93 -8.52
C VAL A 365 -35.97 18.49 -7.12
N TRP A 366 -34.67 18.56 -6.81
CA TRP A 366 -34.12 18.26 -5.49
C TRP A 366 -33.42 19.50 -4.93
N LEU A 367 -33.76 19.87 -3.70
CA LEU A 367 -33.03 20.87 -2.92
C LEU A 367 -31.85 20.16 -2.25
N LEU A 368 -30.61 20.61 -2.48
CA LEU A 368 -29.42 19.88 -2.07
C LEU A 368 -28.79 20.48 -0.80
N ASP A 369 -28.36 21.74 -0.87
CA ASP A 369 -27.67 22.43 0.22
C ASP A 369 -28.00 23.92 0.24
N LEU A 370 -27.83 24.55 1.40
CA LEU A 370 -28.08 25.97 1.67
C LEU A 370 -26.89 26.55 2.44
N GLN A 371 -26.45 27.75 2.08
CA GLN A 371 -25.41 28.49 2.83
C GLN A 371 -25.79 29.97 2.99
N VAL A 372 -25.26 30.58 4.05
CA VAL A 372 -25.41 32.00 4.36
C VAL A 372 -24.03 32.68 4.33
N ASP A 373 -23.96 33.92 3.86
CA ASP A 373 -22.74 34.72 3.90
C ASP A 373 -22.36 35.11 5.33
N GLU A 374 -21.11 35.53 5.53
CA GLU A 374 -20.56 35.97 6.84
C GLU A 374 -21.41 37.09 7.48
N GLU A 375 -22.00 37.94 6.64
CA GLU A 375 -22.82 39.09 7.05
C GLU A 375 -24.26 38.68 7.43
N GLY A 376 -24.72 37.48 7.05
CA GLY A 376 -26.08 37.00 7.34
C GLY A 376 -27.18 37.56 6.42
N GLU A 377 -26.78 38.19 5.31
CA GLU A 377 -27.63 39.01 4.42
C GLU A 377 -27.91 38.32 3.07
N GLN A 378 -27.03 37.43 2.60
CA GLN A 378 -27.20 36.68 1.36
C GLN A 378 -27.27 35.17 1.61
N LEU A 379 -28.28 34.56 1.00
CA LEU A 379 -28.54 33.12 1.04
C LEU A 379 -28.31 32.54 -0.35
N VAL A 380 -27.54 31.45 -0.42
CA VAL A 380 -27.31 30.70 -1.66
C VAL A 380 -27.80 29.28 -1.49
N MET A 381 -28.67 28.84 -2.39
CA MET A 381 -29.25 27.50 -2.39
C MET A 381 -28.85 26.75 -3.66
N LEU A 382 -28.40 25.52 -3.51
CA LEU A 382 -28.08 24.60 -4.61
C LEU A 382 -29.27 23.67 -4.88
N THR A 383 -29.69 23.60 -6.14
CA THR A 383 -30.76 22.71 -6.60
C THR A 383 -30.30 21.84 -7.77
N ALA A 384 -30.85 20.63 -7.85
CA ALA A 384 -30.74 19.76 -9.02
C ALA A 384 -32.12 19.60 -9.66
N SER A 385 -32.19 19.60 -10.98
CA SER A 385 -33.43 19.34 -11.73
C SER A 385 -33.23 18.31 -12.83
N PHE A 386 -34.18 17.39 -12.97
CA PHE A 386 -34.19 16.37 -14.01
C PHE A 386 -35.11 16.76 -15.16
N SER A 387 -34.55 16.86 -16.36
CA SER A 387 -35.32 17.07 -17.59
C SER A 387 -35.46 15.77 -18.36
N SER A 388 -36.69 15.44 -18.80
CA SER A 388 -36.90 14.36 -19.76
C SER A 388 -37.58 14.89 -21.03
N GLY A 389 -36.76 15.29 -22.00
CA GLY A 389 -37.18 15.58 -23.37
C GLY A 389 -36.69 14.50 -24.33
N SER A 390 -36.18 14.90 -25.51
CA SER A 390 -35.49 14.01 -26.46
C SER A 390 -34.18 13.42 -25.91
N THR A 391 -33.59 14.05 -24.91
CA THR A 391 -32.43 13.57 -24.13
C THR A 391 -32.73 13.74 -22.64
N THR A 392 -32.40 12.73 -21.83
CA THR A 392 -32.48 12.79 -20.35
C THR A 392 -31.19 13.36 -19.78
N TYR A 393 -31.26 14.45 -19.02
CA TYR A 393 -30.09 15.06 -18.38
C TYR A 393 -30.49 15.74 -17.06
N MET A 394 -29.51 15.88 -16.17
CA MET A 394 -29.63 16.66 -14.94
C MET A 394 -29.10 18.08 -15.15
N GLN A 395 -29.64 19.05 -14.42
CA GLN A 395 -29.11 20.41 -14.36
C GLN A 395 -28.89 20.82 -12.91
N TYR A 396 -27.79 21.52 -12.63
CA TYR A 396 -27.52 22.10 -11.31
C TYR A 396 -27.64 23.62 -11.36
N LEU A 397 -28.45 24.18 -10.47
CA LEU A 397 -28.75 25.62 -10.42
C LEU A 397 -28.42 26.21 -9.04
N LEU A 398 -27.94 27.46 -9.05
CA LEU A 398 -27.79 28.28 -7.84
C LEU A 398 -28.87 29.35 -7.78
N HIS A 399 -29.55 29.41 -6.65
CA HIS A 399 -30.52 30.46 -6.35
C HIS A 399 -29.93 31.40 -5.31
N TYR A 400 -29.98 32.71 -5.59
CA TYR A 400 -29.49 33.76 -4.71
C TYR A 400 -30.66 34.54 -4.11
N PHE A 401 -30.78 34.53 -2.79
CA PHE A 401 -31.77 35.30 -2.05
C PHE A 401 -31.09 36.34 -1.16
N SER A 402 -31.74 37.49 -0.99
CA SER A 402 -31.41 38.47 0.02
C SER A 402 -32.35 38.29 1.21
N CYS A 403 -31.79 38.25 2.41
CA CYS A 403 -32.54 38.09 3.65
C CYS A 403 -32.21 39.23 4.60
N SER A 404 -33.11 40.21 4.71
CA SER A 404 -33.03 41.23 5.75
C SER A 404 -33.49 40.65 7.11
N SER A 405 -32.97 41.15 8.22
CA SER A 405 -33.37 40.72 9.58
C SER A 405 -34.91 40.69 9.74
N LYS A 406 -35.47 39.56 10.17
CA LYS A 406 -36.91 39.31 10.45
C LYS A 406 -37.89 39.29 9.27
N ARG A 407 -37.43 39.09 8.02
CA ARG A 407 -38.33 38.91 6.86
C ARG A 407 -37.98 37.68 6.04
N GLU A 408 -38.98 37.12 5.36
CA GLU A 408 -38.83 36.05 4.37
C GLU A 408 -37.79 36.42 3.29
N PRO A 409 -37.05 35.43 2.76
CA PRO A 409 -36.04 35.63 1.74
C PRO A 409 -36.65 36.18 0.44
N LYS A 410 -35.98 37.15 -0.18
CA LYS A 410 -36.37 37.71 -1.48
C LYS A 410 -35.35 37.36 -2.54
N ARG A 411 -35.81 36.84 -3.68
CA ARG A 411 -34.93 36.51 -4.81
C ARG A 411 -34.19 37.75 -5.32
N LYS A 412 -32.86 37.66 -5.40
CA LYS A 412 -31.95 38.76 -5.81
C LYS A 412 -31.68 38.76 -7.32
N ALA A 413 -31.65 37.58 -7.93
CA ALA A 413 -31.28 37.37 -9.32
C ALA A 413 -31.96 36.10 -9.90
N PRO A 414 -32.03 35.93 -11.23
CA PRO A 414 -32.42 34.66 -11.83
C PRO A 414 -31.44 33.53 -11.45
N PRO A 415 -31.88 32.25 -11.43
CA PRO A 415 -31.01 31.15 -11.07
C PRO A 415 -29.88 31.02 -12.08
N GLN A 416 -28.70 30.75 -11.56
CA GLN A 416 -27.51 30.57 -12.39
C GLN A 416 -27.33 29.09 -12.66
N ILE A 417 -27.35 28.71 -13.94
CA ILE A 417 -27.10 27.33 -14.37
C ILE A 417 -25.60 27.10 -14.34
N ILE A 418 -25.14 26.28 -13.41
CA ILE A 418 -23.72 25.92 -13.28
C ILE A 418 -23.38 24.82 -14.28
N LEU A 419 -24.25 23.80 -14.38
CA LEU A 419 -24.06 22.65 -15.23
C LEU A 419 -25.37 22.38 -16.00
N PRO A 420 -25.44 22.73 -17.29
CA PRO A 420 -26.68 22.64 -18.07
C PRO A 420 -27.04 21.22 -18.53
N LYS A 421 -26.07 20.28 -18.53
CA LYS A 421 -26.24 18.87 -18.94
C LYS A 421 -25.32 17.96 -18.13
N ALA A 422 -25.60 17.83 -16.84
CA ALA A 422 -24.91 16.87 -15.98
C ALA A 422 -25.41 15.43 -16.19
N GLN A 423 -24.58 14.47 -15.79
CA GLN A 423 -24.92 13.04 -15.79
C GLN A 423 -26.13 12.77 -14.89
N VAL A 424 -26.89 11.73 -15.20
CA VAL A 424 -27.99 11.27 -14.34
C VAL A 424 -27.38 10.42 -13.23
N GLU A 425 -27.28 10.99 -12.03
CA GLU A 425 -26.71 10.35 -10.83
C GLU A 425 -27.81 9.75 -9.94
N GLU A 426 -27.42 8.92 -8.97
CA GLU A 426 -28.32 8.36 -7.95
C GLU A 426 -28.73 9.40 -6.89
N GLU A 427 -29.89 9.24 -6.26
CA GLU A 427 -30.40 10.20 -5.27
C GLU A 427 -29.48 10.36 -4.05
N SER A 428 -28.83 9.29 -3.61
CA SER A 428 -27.84 9.30 -2.53
C SER A 428 -26.66 10.24 -2.83
N PHE A 429 -26.19 10.27 -4.09
CA PHE A 429 -25.11 11.13 -4.55
C PHE A 429 -25.51 12.62 -4.60
N PHE A 430 -26.75 12.93 -4.97
CA PHE A 430 -27.23 14.31 -4.92
C PHE A 430 -27.22 14.87 -3.50
N TYR A 431 -27.66 14.06 -2.53
CA TYR A 431 -27.73 14.48 -1.14
C TYR A 431 -26.38 14.52 -0.42
N SER A 432 -25.32 13.99 -1.03
CA SER A 432 -23.95 14.12 -0.51
C SER A 432 -23.21 15.37 -1.01
N MET A 433 -23.77 16.09 -2.00
CA MET A 433 -23.21 17.37 -2.47
C MET A 433 -23.27 18.46 -1.39
N ARG A 434 -22.17 19.18 -1.23
CA ARG A 434 -22.05 20.31 -0.30
C ARG A 434 -21.71 21.61 -1.02
N LEU A 435 -22.33 22.70 -0.57
CA LEU A 435 -22.12 24.06 -1.03
C LEU A 435 -21.29 24.83 0.02
N ARG A 436 -20.32 25.63 -0.44
CA ARG A 436 -19.57 26.62 0.36
C ARG A 436 -19.58 27.96 -0.38
N ILE A 437 -19.68 29.07 0.36
CA ILE A 437 -19.74 30.42 -0.21
C ILE A 437 -18.70 31.35 0.40
N GLY A 438 -18.37 32.42 -0.33
CA GLY A 438 -17.33 33.39 0.05
C GLY A 438 -16.23 33.45 -1.01
N GLY A 439 -14.99 33.57 -0.58
CA GLY A 439 -13.80 33.44 -1.44
C GLY A 439 -13.63 34.54 -2.50
N GLN A 440 -12.41 34.66 -3.01
CA GLN A 440 -12.14 35.52 -4.16
C GLN A 440 -12.10 34.73 -5.48
N PRO A 441 -12.65 35.27 -6.58
CA PRO A 441 -13.34 36.57 -6.70
C PRO A 441 -14.69 36.60 -5.97
N ALA A 442 -15.08 37.76 -5.43
CA ALA A 442 -16.28 37.91 -4.60
C ALA A 442 -17.55 37.40 -5.33
N GLY A 443 -18.39 36.64 -4.61
CA GLY A 443 -19.56 35.96 -5.17
C GLY A 443 -19.26 34.59 -5.81
N SER A 444 -18.04 34.06 -5.63
CA SER A 444 -17.73 32.67 -5.98
C SER A 444 -18.36 31.70 -4.99
N VAL A 445 -18.62 30.48 -5.45
CA VAL A 445 -19.07 29.36 -4.63
C VAL A 445 -18.24 28.12 -4.95
N VAL A 446 -18.10 27.21 -3.98
CA VAL A 446 -17.48 25.90 -4.19
C VAL A 446 -18.52 24.82 -3.97
N ILE A 447 -18.59 23.91 -4.92
CA ILE A 447 -19.43 22.71 -4.86
C ILE A 447 -18.51 21.52 -4.68
N LEU A 448 -18.79 20.74 -3.64
CA LEU A 448 -18.04 19.55 -3.27
C LEU A 448 -18.93 18.34 -3.50
N ALA A 449 -18.46 17.39 -4.29
CA ALA A 449 -19.13 16.11 -4.53
C ALA A 449 -18.44 14.98 -3.73
N GLU A 450 -19.16 13.88 -3.50
CA GLU A 450 -18.67 12.73 -2.72
C GLU A 450 -17.53 11.95 -3.38
N ASP A 451 -17.39 12.08 -4.70
CA ASP A 451 -16.26 11.54 -5.45
C ASP A 451 -14.93 12.26 -5.13
N GLY A 452 -14.98 13.36 -4.35
CA GLY A 452 -13.83 14.18 -4.01
C GLY A 452 -13.58 15.30 -5.01
N THR A 453 -14.51 15.55 -5.95
CA THR A 453 -14.43 16.66 -6.89
C THR A 453 -14.84 17.97 -6.23
N ALA A 454 -13.96 18.98 -6.28
CA ALA A 454 -14.26 20.35 -5.88
C ALA A 454 -14.30 21.27 -7.10
N THR A 455 -15.45 21.91 -7.33
CA THR A 455 -15.67 22.84 -8.45
C THR A 455 -15.99 24.22 -7.91
N VAL A 456 -15.14 25.21 -8.24
CA VAL A 456 -15.37 26.62 -7.96
C VAL A 456 -16.17 27.21 -9.12
N ALA A 457 -17.32 27.80 -8.82
CA ALA A 457 -18.15 28.53 -9.78
C ALA A 457 -18.14 30.02 -9.44
N HIS A 458 -17.89 30.86 -10.43
CA HIS A 458 -17.96 32.31 -10.31
C HIS A 458 -18.72 32.91 -11.49
N VAL A 459 -19.63 33.84 -11.23
CA VAL A 459 -20.33 34.56 -12.30
C VAL A 459 -19.81 35.98 -12.39
N GLY A 460 -19.19 36.28 -13.53
CA GLY A 460 -18.63 37.59 -13.82
C GLY A 460 -19.71 38.65 -14.01
N ARG A 461 -19.31 39.94 -13.95
CA ARG A 461 -20.23 41.08 -14.15
C ARG A 461 -20.90 41.13 -15.53
N SER A 462 -20.36 40.41 -16.52
CA SER A 462 -20.93 40.24 -17.86
C SER A 462 -21.99 39.14 -17.95
N GLY A 463 -22.26 38.40 -16.87
CA GLY A 463 -23.16 37.24 -16.85
C GLY A 463 -22.50 35.92 -17.27
N ALA A 464 -21.21 35.92 -17.61
CA ALA A 464 -20.47 34.71 -17.95
C ALA A 464 -20.16 33.87 -16.69
N VAL A 465 -20.41 32.57 -16.77
CA VAL A 465 -20.10 31.60 -15.70
C VAL A 465 -18.70 31.04 -15.93
N HIS A 466 -17.80 31.29 -14.99
CA HIS A 466 -16.45 30.71 -14.94
C HIS A 466 -16.46 29.51 -13.99
N LEU A 467 -16.09 28.35 -14.52
CA LEU A 467 -15.96 27.11 -13.75
C LEU A 467 -14.49 26.71 -13.67
N TYR A 468 -14.04 26.44 -12.45
CA TYR A 468 -12.72 25.92 -12.16
C TYR A 468 -12.83 24.64 -11.34
N LYS A 469 -12.42 23.51 -11.93
CA LYS A 469 -12.28 22.26 -11.21
C LYS A 469 -10.90 22.21 -10.54
N PHE A 470 -10.88 21.97 -9.24
CA PHE A 470 -9.63 21.78 -8.51
C PHE A 470 -9.05 20.40 -8.81
N GLU A 471 -7.82 20.37 -9.34
CA GLU A 471 -7.07 19.15 -9.63
C GLU A 471 -5.63 19.34 -9.13
N ILE A 472 -5.14 18.39 -8.33
CA ILE A 472 -3.73 18.29 -7.93
C ILE A 472 -3.05 17.26 -8.82
N VAL A 473 -1.88 17.61 -9.33
CA VAL A 473 -1.05 16.71 -10.16
C VAL A 473 -0.36 15.72 -9.23
N GLY A 474 -0.67 14.42 -9.31
CA GLY A 474 -0.02 13.38 -8.50
C GLY A 474 -0.92 12.41 -7.74
N GLY A 475 -2.26 12.53 -7.81
CA GLY A 475 -3.16 11.55 -7.19
C GLY A 475 -3.24 11.61 -5.66
N ASP A 476 -2.98 12.76 -5.05
CA ASP A 476 -2.86 12.98 -3.60
C ASP A 476 -4.19 12.93 -2.79
N GLY A 477 -5.11 12.04 -3.18
CA GLY A 477 -6.35 11.72 -2.48
C GLY A 477 -7.55 12.63 -2.78
N LYS A 478 -8.71 12.29 -2.20
CA LYS A 478 -9.98 13.03 -2.42
C LYS A 478 -9.99 14.37 -1.68
N VAL A 479 -10.74 15.35 -2.21
CA VAL A 479 -11.05 16.58 -1.46
C VAL A 479 -12.05 16.27 -0.35
N LEU A 480 -11.68 16.57 0.90
CA LEU A 480 -12.51 16.32 2.08
C LEU A 480 -13.46 17.49 2.38
N ASP A 481 -12.99 18.72 2.29
CA ASP A 481 -13.82 19.94 2.47
C ASP A 481 -13.09 21.18 1.93
N ALA A 482 -13.80 22.31 1.87
CA ALA A 482 -13.25 23.60 1.47
C ALA A 482 -13.75 24.72 2.39
N SER A 483 -12.91 25.76 2.55
CA SER A 483 -13.23 26.96 3.33
C SER A 483 -12.54 28.18 2.70
N VAL A 484 -12.71 29.35 3.31
CA VAL A 484 -12.14 30.62 2.85
C VAL A 484 -11.16 31.11 3.91
N VAL A 485 -9.99 31.60 3.48
CA VAL A 485 -9.07 32.26 4.41
C VAL A 485 -9.76 33.51 4.97
N PRO A 486 -9.84 33.70 6.28
CA PRO A 486 -10.50 34.87 6.82
C PRO A 486 -9.62 36.11 6.53
N ALA A 487 -10.14 37.06 5.76
CA ALA A 487 -9.50 38.34 5.40
C ALA A 487 -10.58 39.42 5.15
N ASP A 488 -10.25 40.70 5.42
CA ASP A 488 -11.20 41.83 5.36
C ASP A 488 -11.90 42.00 4.00
N ASP A 489 -11.23 41.64 2.90
CA ASP A 489 -11.75 41.75 1.51
C ASP A 489 -12.21 40.38 0.93
N GLY A 490 -12.46 39.38 1.78
CA GLY A 490 -12.67 37.98 1.41
C GLY A 490 -11.36 37.32 1.02
N GLY A 491 -10.98 36.23 1.69
CA GLY A 491 -9.70 35.55 1.38
C GLY A 491 -9.76 34.61 0.20
N ALA A 492 -8.62 34.02 -0.14
CA ALA A 492 -8.55 32.96 -1.14
C ALA A 492 -9.29 31.70 -0.65
N TRP A 493 -9.80 30.90 -1.59
CA TRP A 493 -10.33 29.57 -1.30
C TRP A 493 -9.22 28.67 -0.80
N ILE A 494 -9.49 27.87 0.23
CA ILE A 494 -8.63 26.80 0.71
C ILE A 494 -9.37 25.47 0.67
N VAL A 495 -8.66 24.42 0.29
CA VAL A 495 -9.18 23.07 0.09
C VAL A 495 -8.36 22.10 0.93
N LEU A 496 -9.03 21.25 1.70
CA LEU A 496 -8.43 20.17 2.47
C LEU A 496 -8.50 18.87 1.66
N THR A 497 -7.35 18.21 1.50
CA THR A 497 -7.23 16.93 0.80
C THR A 497 -6.84 15.81 1.74
N GLU A 498 -7.17 14.59 1.35
CA GLU A 498 -6.91 13.38 2.11
C GLU A 498 -5.41 13.11 2.35
N GLN A 499 -4.54 13.37 1.36
CA GLN A 499 -3.10 13.03 1.45
C GLN A 499 -2.19 14.25 1.23
N ALA A 500 -2.63 15.24 0.47
CA ALA A 500 -1.83 16.40 0.05
C ALA A 500 -1.86 17.59 1.02
N GLY A 501 -2.58 17.50 2.15
CA GLY A 501 -2.75 18.63 3.08
C GLY A 501 -3.67 19.73 2.54
N VAL A 502 -3.37 20.98 2.88
CA VAL A 502 -4.23 22.14 2.58
C VAL A 502 -3.64 22.99 1.45
N TRP A 503 -4.47 23.32 0.48
CA TRP A 503 -4.11 24.07 -0.73
C TRP A 503 -4.99 25.30 -0.90
N ALA A 504 -4.40 26.41 -1.34
CA ALA A 504 -5.10 27.64 -1.67
C ALA A 504 -5.34 27.75 -3.18
N ILE A 505 -6.54 28.19 -3.58
CA ILE A 505 -6.90 28.48 -4.96
C ILE A 505 -6.88 30.01 -5.16
N PRO A 506 -5.94 30.56 -5.94
CA PRO A 506 -5.88 31.99 -6.21
C PRO A 506 -7.04 32.48 -7.09
N ALA A 507 -7.51 33.71 -6.84
CA ALA A 507 -8.60 34.32 -7.61
C ALA A 507 -8.35 34.40 -9.13
N LYS A 508 -7.08 34.59 -9.53
CA LYS A 508 -6.68 34.61 -10.95
C LYS A 508 -7.02 33.29 -11.67
N VAL A 509 -6.89 32.16 -10.98
CA VAL A 509 -7.16 30.83 -11.52
C VAL A 509 -8.66 30.62 -11.73
N VAL A 510 -9.48 31.11 -10.80
CA VAL A 510 -10.95 31.06 -10.90
C VAL A 510 -11.44 31.92 -12.07
N LEU A 511 -10.87 33.12 -12.24
CA LEU A 511 -11.21 34.03 -13.35
C LEU A 511 -10.72 33.52 -14.72
N ALA A 512 -9.66 32.72 -14.76
CA ALA A 512 -9.13 32.17 -16.01
C ALA A 512 -10.05 31.10 -16.62
N GLY A 513 -10.89 30.42 -15.81
CA GLY A 513 -11.87 29.42 -16.26
C GLY A 513 -11.26 28.25 -17.04
N ARG A 514 -11.10 27.07 -16.41
CA ARG A 514 -10.56 25.88 -17.10
C ARG A 514 -11.61 24.95 -17.70
N VAL A 515 -12.88 25.17 -17.37
CA VAL A 515 -14.01 24.37 -17.86
C VAL A 515 -14.93 25.32 -18.62
N GLU A 516 -14.92 25.27 -19.95
CA GLU A 516 -15.89 26.01 -20.76
C GLU A 516 -17.28 25.38 -20.58
N PRO A 517 -18.30 26.13 -20.12
CA PRO A 517 -19.67 25.67 -20.25
C PRO A 517 -19.97 25.47 -21.73
N SER A 518 -20.64 24.37 -22.07
CA SER A 518 -20.96 24.03 -23.46
C SER A 518 -21.85 25.08 -24.11
N GLU A 519 -21.26 26.08 -24.78
CA GLU A 519 -21.99 27.17 -25.46
C GLU A 519 -22.70 26.73 -26.75
N ARG A 520 -22.63 25.46 -27.12
CA ARG A 520 -23.10 25.00 -28.45
C ARG A 520 -24.61 24.96 -28.67
N ASN A 521 -25.44 25.45 -27.76
CA ASN A 521 -26.89 25.55 -27.96
C ASN A 521 -27.55 26.87 -27.50
N LEU A 522 -26.79 27.95 -27.28
CA LEU A 522 -27.38 29.28 -27.04
C LEU A 522 -27.76 30.04 -28.33
N ALA A 523 -27.47 29.47 -29.51
CA ALA A 523 -28.00 29.97 -30.78
C ALA A 523 -29.23 29.15 -31.19
N ASN A 524 -30.38 29.40 -30.53
CA ASN A 524 -31.75 29.18 -31.04
C ASN A 524 -32.78 29.45 -29.94
N HIS A 525 -32.76 30.63 -29.34
CA HIS A 525 -33.94 31.32 -28.79
C HIS A 525 -33.50 32.72 -28.32
N GLU A 526 -33.11 33.57 -29.27
CA GLU A 526 -33.16 35.02 -29.03
C GLU A 526 -34.62 35.41 -28.84
N ILE A 527 -34.96 35.87 -27.64
CA ILE A 527 -36.19 36.63 -27.40
C ILE A 527 -35.94 38.02 -27.99
N SER A 528 -36.67 38.33 -29.06
CA SER A 528 -36.58 39.53 -29.88
C SER A 528 -36.68 40.85 -29.10
N TYR A 529 -35.81 41.81 -29.45
CA TYR A 529 -36.18 43.22 -29.59
C TYR A 529 -35.58 43.77 -30.90
N PRO A 530 -36.28 44.66 -31.63
CA PRO A 530 -36.00 44.94 -33.03
C PRO A 530 -34.99 46.08 -33.24
N SER A 531 -34.05 45.91 -34.18
CA SER A 531 -33.49 47.01 -34.98
C SER A 531 -32.84 46.53 -36.28
N ILE A 532 -33.63 46.65 -37.36
CA ILE A 532 -33.37 47.42 -38.59
C ILE A 532 -31.98 47.35 -39.25
N ASN A 533 -31.99 46.78 -40.47
CA ASN A 533 -31.09 46.90 -41.65
C ASN A 533 -29.66 46.36 -41.48
N ASP A 534 -29.03 45.67 -42.44
CA ASP A 534 -29.08 45.87 -43.89
C ASP A 534 -28.61 44.62 -44.66
N ASP A 535 -29.03 44.55 -45.93
CA ASP A 535 -28.81 43.48 -46.90
C ASP A 535 -27.33 43.15 -47.22
N ARG A 536 -27.04 41.85 -47.44
CA ARG A 536 -26.49 41.33 -48.73
C ARG A 536 -26.19 39.84 -48.68
N SER A 537 -26.97 39.09 -49.46
CA SER A 537 -26.72 37.71 -49.85
C SER A 537 -25.82 37.65 -51.10
N GLN A 538 -24.76 36.84 -51.05
CA GLN A 538 -24.16 36.22 -52.24
C GLN A 538 -23.73 34.79 -51.93
N HIS A 539 -24.25 33.87 -52.75
CA HIS A 539 -23.89 32.46 -52.82
C HIS A 539 -22.45 32.24 -53.29
N VAL A 540 -21.69 31.36 -52.62
CA VAL A 540 -20.69 30.48 -53.26
C VAL A 540 -20.71 29.12 -52.56
N SER A 541 -20.80 28.07 -53.38
CA SER A 541 -20.69 26.65 -53.06
C SER A 541 -19.23 26.19 -52.84
N GLY A 542 -19.01 25.23 -51.94
CA GLY A 542 -17.91 24.26 -52.04
C GLY A 542 -16.86 24.26 -50.93
N GLU A 543 -16.78 23.12 -50.23
CA GLU A 543 -15.61 22.51 -49.58
C GLU A 543 -14.92 23.17 -48.35
N ALA A 544 -14.58 22.28 -47.40
CA ALA A 544 -13.55 22.36 -46.35
C ALA A 544 -13.74 23.32 -45.15
N LEU A 545 -14.22 22.79 -44.02
CA LEU A 545 -13.86 23.22 -42.66
C LEU A 545 -13.86 21.97 -41.75
N ALA A 546 -12.70 21.36 -41.46
CA ALA A 546 -11.86 21.66 -40.29
C ALA A 546 -12.65 21.60 -38.96
N LEU A 547 -12.69 20.43 -38.34
CA LEU A 547 -13.04 20.26 -36.93
C LEU A 547 -11.83 19.64 -36.22
N GLN A 548 -11.00 20.51 -35.66
CA GLN A 548 -9.94 20.16 -34.73
C GLN A 548 -10.48 20.14 -33.28
N ARG A 549 -10.09 19.08 -32.58
CA ARG A 549 -9.66 18.95 -31.17
C ARG A 549 -10.63 19.29 -30.02
N SER A 550 -10.81 18.28 -29.16
CA SER A 550 -10.24 18.29 -27.81
C SER A 550 -9.99 16.84 -27.33
N SER A 551 -8.73 16.44 -27.24
CA SER A 551 -8.30 15.18 -26.61
C SER A 551 -7.05 15.47 -25.78
N SER A 552 -7.24 15.67 -24.49
CA SER A 552 -6.18 15.68 -23.48
C SER A 552 -6.71 14.90 -22.29
N GLU A 553 -6.62 13.57 -22.36
CA GLU A 553 -6.66 12.73 -21.17
C GLU A 553 -5.27 12.82 -20.52
N ALA A 554 -5.24 13.35 -19.29
CA ALA A 554 -4.04 13.50 -18.50
C ALA A 554 -3.53 12.11 -18.06
N GLY A 555 -2.27 11.83 -18.38
CA GLY A 555 -1.47 10.75 -17.82
C GLY A 555 -0.22 11.34 -17.18
N ASP A 556 -0.03 11.05 -15.90
CA ASP A 556 1.05 11.50 -15.03
C ASP A 556 2.44 11.03 -15.49
N ASN A 557 3.38 11.98 -15.51
CA ASN A 557 4.78 11.88 -15.06
C ASN A 557 5.46 13.24 -15.30
N PRO A 558 6.00 13.92 -14.28
CA PRO A 558 6.74 15.17 -14.46
C PRO A 558 8.23 14.85 -14.59
N ASP A 559 8.76 14.87 -15.81
CA ASP A 559 10.20 15.06 -16.00
C ASP A 559 10.45 16.53 -16.35
N HIS A 560 11.25 17.18 -15.52
CA HIS A 560 11.58 18.60 -15.61
C HIS A 560 12.41 18.90 -16.87
N GLY A 561 11.96 19.88 -17.67
CA GLY A 561 12.84 20.74 -18.46
C GLY A 561 12.44 21.02 -19.91
N MET A 562 11.50 21.95 -20.15
CA MET A 562 11.56 23.02 -21.18
C MET A 562 10.16 23.62 -21.39
N ILE A 563 9.96 24.81 -20.83
CA ILE A 563 8.75 25.62 -21.03
C ILE A 563 8.90 26.35 -22.37
N SER A 564 8.18 25.86 -23.41
CA SER A 564 7.74 26.57 -24.65
C SER A 564 7.74 25.67 -25.92
N ARG A 565 6.88 24.63 -26.04
CA ARG A 565 6.73 23.86 -27.32
C ARG A 565 5.36 23.24 -27.73
N PRO A 566 4.18 23.46 -27.08
CA PRO A 566 2.95 22.75 -27.50
C PRO A 566 2.48 23.08 -28.94
N SER A 567 2.83 24.24 -29.50
CA SER A 567 2.46 24.62 -30.87
C SER A 567 3.23 23.84 -31.96
N GLN A 568 4.44 23.36 -31.65
CA GLN A 568 5.30 22.68 -32.62
C GLN A 568 4.83 21.23 -32.87
N ASP A 569 4.39 20.52 -31.82
CA ASP A 569 3.84 19.18 -31.93
C ASP A 569 2.54 19.15 -32.74
N GLU A 570 1.72 20.19 -32.59
CA GLU A 570 0.46 20.31 -33.33
C GLU A 570 0.69 20.57 -34.83
N GLU A 571 1.73 21.34 -35.16
CA GLU A 571 2.15 21.59 -36.53
C GLU A 571 2.77 20.33 -37.16
N ALA A 572 3.60 19.61 -36.40
CA ALA A 572 4.15 18.32 -36.80
C ALA A 572 3.04 17.27 -37.05
N GLU A 573 2.01 17.21 -36.20
CA GLU A 573 0.83 16.34 -36.37
C GLU A 573 0.06 16.66 -37.65
N ALA A 574 -0.12 17.95 -37.95
CA ALA A 574 -0.73 18.39 -39.21
C ALA A 574 0.13 18.04 -40.45
N ILE A 575 1.46 18.06 -40.33
CA ILE A 575 2.38 17.65 -41.40
C ILE A 575 2.32 16.14 -41.63
N VAL A 576 2.31 15.32 -40.58
CA VAL A 576 2.11 13.86 -40.67
C VAL A 576 0.79 13.55 -41.37
N GLY A 577 -0.30 14.20 -40.96
CA GLY A 577 -1.62 14.03 -41.57
C GLY A 577 -1.63 14.37 -43.06
N ARG A 578 -1.02 15.50 -43.46
CA ARG A 578 -0.93 15.91 -44.88
C ARG A 578 -0.11 14.94 -45.72
N LEU A 579 1.05 14.52 -45.23
CA LEU A 579 1.93 13.58 -45.94
C LEU A 579 1.29 12.19 -46.07
N PHE A 580 0.55 11.76 -45.05
CA PHE A 580 -0.20 10.51 -45.12
C PHE A 580 -1.34 10.58 -46.15
N GLN A 581 -2.09 11.68 -46.22
CA GLN A 581 -3.12 11.87 -47.27
C GLN A 581 -2.51 11.95 -48.68
N GLN A 582 -1.34 12.58 -48.81
CA GLN A 582 -0.59 12.57 -50.06
C GLN A 582 -0.13 11.16 -50.44
N PHE A 583 0.29 10.34 -49.48
CA PHE A 583 0.63 8.94 -49.71
C PHE A 583 -0.59 8.10 -50.14
N LEU A 584 -1.76 8.31 -49.51
CA LEU A 584 -3.00 7.61 -49.91
C LEU A 584 -3.42 7.91 -51.35
N SER A 585 -3.12 9.11 -51.86
CA SER A 585 -3.47 9.54 -53.22
C SER A 585 -2.38 9.24 -54.27
N SER A 586 -1.10 9.29 -53.90
CA SER A 586 0.03 9.18 -54.85
C SER A 586 0.84 7.88 -54.73
N GLY A 587 0.71 7.14 -53.61
CA GLY A 587 1.51 5.95 -53.31
C GLY A 587 3.01 6.22 -53.08
N GLN A 588 3.45 7.48 -53.15
CA GLN A 588 4.84 7.89 -52.98
C GLN A 588 5.01 8.74 -51.72
N ALA A 589 6.14 8.59 -51.02
CA ALA A 589 6.48 9.35 -49.81
C ALA A 589 7.82 10.11 -49.97
N ASN A 590 8.00 10.77 -51.11
CA ASN A 590 9.26 11.44 -51.44
C ASN A 590 9.53 12.62 -50.48
N GLU A 591 10.72 12.66 -49.89
CA GLU A 591 11.17 13.67 -48.89
C GLU A 591 10.34 13.73 -47.59
N ALA A 592 9.47 12.74 -47.33
CA ALA A 592 8.62 12.74 -46.13
C ALA A 592 9.46 12.71 -44.84
N PHE A 593 10.51 11.88 -44.80
CA PHE A 593 11.43 11.77 -43.67
C PHE A 593 12.07 13.12 -43.30
N GLU A 594 12.70 13.79 -44.27
CA GLU A 594 13.41 15.06 -44.07
C GLU A 594 12.48 16.18 -43.62
N LYS A 595 11.23 16.19 -44.12
CA LYS A 595 10.21 17.17 -43.72
C LYS A 595 9.71 16.93 -42.30
N LEU A 596 9.53 15.67 -41.91
CA LEU A 596 9.10 15.29 -40.56
C LEU A 596 10.21 15.48 -39.51
N LEU A 597 11.46 15.23 -39.90
CA LEU A 597 12.63 15.51 -39.08
C LEU A 597 12.75 17.01 -38.78
N ARG A 598 12.62 17.86 -39.80
CA ARG A 598 12.63 19.33 -39.64
C ARG A 598 11.45 19.87 -38.83
N ALA A 599 10.32 19.17 -38.80
CA ALA A 599 9.15 19.53 -38.02
C ALA A 599 9.24 19.12 -36.54
N GLY A 600 10.27 18.36 -36.13
CA GLY A 600 10.42 17.87 -34.77
C GLY A 600 9.51 16.67 -34.43
N ALA A 601 9.02 15.92 -35.41
CA ALA A 601 8.10 14.79 -35.19
C ALA A 601 8.71 13.62 -34.38
N PHE A 602 10.04 13.59 -34.24
CA PHE A 602 10.80 12.54 -33.55
C PHE A 602 11.37 12.99 -32.18
N GLU A 603 10.92 14.13 -31.63
CA GLU A 603 11.50 14.67 -30.37
C GLU A 603 10.99 14.00 -29.09
N ARG A 604 9.78 13.41 -29.09
CA ARG A 604 9.13 12.81 -27.90
C ARG A 604 8.92 11.31 -28.08
N ASP A 605 9.11 10.50 -27.04
CA ASP A 605 8.80 9.06 -27.05
C ASP A 605 7.45 8.75 -26.35
N GLY A 606 6.89 7.57 -26.61
CA GLY A 606 5.66 7.08 -25.99
C GLY A 606 4.37 7.64 -26.61
N ASP A 607 3.31 7.71 -25.80
CA ASP A 607 1.95 8.11 -26.19
C ASP A 607 1.83 9.58 -26.66
N LYS A 608 2.73 10.44 -26.16
CA LYS A 608 2.82 11.86 -26.52
C LYS A 608 3.46 12.08 -27.89
N ASN A 609 4.07 11.07 -28.50
CA ASN A 609 4.67 11.18 -29.83
C ASN A 609 3.62 11.46 -30.92
N VAL A 610 3.99 12.29 -31.89
CA VAL A 610 3.12 12.72 -33.00
C VAL A 610 2.62 11.56 -33.86
N PHE A 611 3.46 10.54 -34.12
CA PHE A 611 3.09 9.35 -34.88
C PHE A 611 2.15 8.43 -34.09
N ALA A 612 2.35 8.29 -32.77
CA ALA A 612 1.48 7.53 -31.88
C ALA A 612 0.10 8.21 -31.77
N ARG A 613 0.06 9.54 -31.60
CA ARG A 613 -1.18 10.33 -31.62
C ARG A 613 -1.92 10.25 -32.95
N SER A 614 -1.19 10.32 -34.07
CA SER A 614 -1.77 10.16 -35.41
C SER A 614 -2.36 8.77 -35.60
N SER A 615 -1.67 7.71 -35.14
CA SER A 615 -2.20 6.35 -35.12
C SER A 615 -3.46 6.23 -34.26
N ARG A 616 -3.44 6.82 -33.05
CA ARG A 616 -4.59 6.86 -32.13
C ARG A 616 -5.80 7.54 -32.77
N ALA A 617 -5.58 8.70 -33.39
CA ALA A 617 -6.62 9.43 -34.11
C ALA A 617 -7.21 8.58 -35.24
N LEU A 618 -6.39 7.84 -36.00
CA LEU A 618 -6.86 6.95 -37.08
C LEU A 618 -7.74 5.81 -36.56
N VAL A 619 -7.37 5.16 -35.46
CA VAL A 619 -8.17 4.05 -34.91
C VAL A 619 -9.41 4.55 -34.15
N ASP A 620 -9.37 5.76 -33.60
CA ASP A 620 -10.46 6.37 -32.84
C ASP A 620 -11.36 7.32 -33.66
N THR A 621 -11.18 7.44 -34.99
CA THR A 621 -12.02 8.32 -35.81
C THR A 621 -13.50 7.92 -35.75
N PHE A 622 -14.37 8.88 -35.43
CA PHE A 622 -15.84 8.75 -35.50
C PHE A 622 -16.33 8.93 -36.95
N ALA A 623 -17.23 8.06 -37.40
CA ALA A 623 -17.98 8.30 -38.64
C ALA A 623 -19.21 9.20 -38.38
N LYS A 624 -19.83 9.71 -39.46
CA LYS A 624 -21.15 10.37 -39.36
C LYS A 624 -22.17 9.37 -38.82
N HIS A 625 -23.03 9.82 -37.88
CA HIS A 625 -23.96 9.02 -37.06
C HIS A 625 -24.39 7.68 -37.67
N TRP A 626 -24.09 6.57 -36.98
CA TRP A 626 -24.49 5.23 -37.43
C TRP A 626 -26.03 5.03 -37.38
N ALA A 627 -26.74 5.87 -36.62
CA ALA A 627 -28.17 5.76 -36.32
C ALA A 627 -29.10 6.74 -37.09
N SER A 628 -28.62 7.52 -38.07
CA SER A 628 -29.48 8.51 -38.76
C SER A 628 -30.45 7.91 -39.79
N GLY A 629 -30.36 6.61 -40.08
CA GLY A 629 -31.38 5.89 -40.85
C GLY A 629 -32.01 4.86 -39.93
N GLY A 630 -33.31 4.96 -39.66
CA GLY A 630 -34.07 4.02 -38.82
C GLY A 630 -34.12 2.60 -39.38
N GLY A 631 -32.98 1.92 -39.40
CA GLY A 631 -32.79 0.55 -39.85
C GLY A 631 -32.76 -0.42 -38.67
N SER A 632 -33.42 -1.56 -38.87
CA SER A 632 -33.39 -2.75 -38.00
C SER A 632 -31.98 -3.06 -37.46
N GLY A 633 -31.87 -3.62 -36.25
CA GLY A 633 -30.60 -3.91 -35.56
C GLY A 633 -29.56 -4.69 -36.40
N LEU A 634 -30.00 -5.48 -37.39
CA LEU A 634 -29.14 -6.17 -38.36
C LEU A 634 -28.38 -5.22 -39.30
N ALA A 635 -28.98 -4.10 -39.70
CA ALA A 635 -28.33 -3.09 -40.54
C ALA A 635 -27.23 -2.34 -39.77
N MET A 636 -27.47 -2.02 -38.49
CA MET A 636 -26.45 -1.45 -37.61
C MET A 636 -25.29 -2.44 -37.41
N VAL A 637 -25.57 -3.75 -37.28
CA VAL A 637 -24.55 -4.79 -37.11
C VAL A 637 -23.57 -4.86 -38.29
N ALA A 638 -24.07 -4.84 -39.53
CA ALA A 638 -23.25 -4.85 -40.73
C ALA A 638 -22.42 -3.55 -40.88
N THR A 639 -22.99 -2.42 -40.47
CA THR A 639 -22.34 -1.11 -40.55
C THR A 639 -21.12 -1.03 -39.63
N VAL A 640 -21.22 -1.48 -38.36
CA VAL A 640 -20.08 -1.49 -37.41
C VAL A 640 -18.93 -2.35 -37.94
N SER A 641 -19.24 -3.54 -38.47
CA SER A 641 -18.23 -4.49 -38.95
C SER A 641 -17.48 -3.94 -40.16
N SER A 642 -18.18 -3.28 -41.10
CA SER A 642 -17.56 -2.61 -42.24
C SER A 642 -16.67 -1.43 -41.83
N GLN A 643 -17.05 -0.67 -40.79
CA GLN A 643 -16.25 0.45 -40.28
C GLN A 643 -14.97 -0.03 -39.59
N LEU A 644 -15.04 -1.09 -38.78
CA LEU A 644 -13.85 -1.67 -38.14
C LEU A 644 -12.87 -2.22 -39.20
N ALA A 645 -13.37 -2.88 -40.24
CA ALA A 645 -12.54 -3.34 -41.36
C ALA A 645 -11.87 -2.17 -42.12
N GLU A 646 -12.58 -1.06 -42.31
CA GLU A 646 -12.01 0.15 -42.91
C GLU A 646 -10.92 0.78 -42.04
N LYS A 647 -11.13 0.83 -40.71
CA LYS A 647 -10.10 1.28 -39.76
C LYS A 647 -8.87 0.39 -39.83
N GLN A 648 -9.05 -0.94 -39.89
CA GLN A 648 -7.95 -1.89 -39.98
C GLN A 648 -7.14 -1.70 -41.26
N ARG A 649 -7.83 -1.50 -42.39
CA ARG A 649 -7.21 -1.18 -43.67
C ARG A 649 -6.41 0.12 -43.61
N ARG A 650 -6.96 1.19 -43.01
CA ARG A 650 -6.27 2.49 -42.87
C ARG A 650 -5.05 2.40 -41.97
N HIS A 651 -5.14 1.69 -40.84
CA HIS A 651 -3.98 1.46 -39.97
C HIS A 651 -2.88 0.67 -40.69
N GLN A 652 -3.23 -0.36 -41.46
CA GLN A 652 -2.25 -1.08 -42.30
C GLN A 652 -1.61 -0.17 -43.37
N GLN A 653 -2.39 0.71 -43.99
CA GLN A 653 -1.85 1.72 -44.92
C GLN A 653 -0.93 2.72 -44.22
N TYR A 654 -1.21 3.05 -42.95
CA TYR A 654 -0.35 3.90 -42.13
C TYR A 654 0.98 3.21 -41.79
N LEU A 655 0.98 1.92 -41.45
CA LEU A 655 2.22 1.14 -41.31
C LEU A 655 3.03 1.12 -42.62
N ASN A 656 2.37 0.91 -43.75
CA ASN A 656 3.03 0.94 -45.07
C ASN A 656 3.63 2.33 -45.36
N PHE A 657 2.95 3.41 -44.97
CA PHE A 657 3.49 4.78 -45.07
C PHE A 657 4.76 4.94 -44.21
N LEU A 658 4.77 4.46 -42.97
CA LEU A 658 5.95 4.51 -42.09
C LEU A 658 7.13 3.71 -42.65
N ALA A 659 6.87 2.58 -43.31
CA ALA A 659 7.89 1.80 -44.01
C ALA A 659 8.49 2.57 -45.20
N VAL A 660 7.64 3.04 -46.12
CA VAL A 660 8.05 3.69 -47.39
C VAL A 660 8.73 5.03 -47.12
N SER A 661 8.28 5.77 -46.10
CA SER A 661 8.88 7.04 -45.68
C SER A 661 10.18 6.88 -44.89
N LYS A 662 10.61 5.65 -44.58
CA LYS A 662 11.77 5.33 -43.71
C LYS A 662 11.64 5.82 -42.25
N CYS A 663 10.49 6.36 -41.84
CA CYS A 663 10.25 6.78 -40.45
C CYS A 663 10.30 5.58 -39.48
N HIS A 664 9.98 4.37 -39.95
CA HIS A 664 10.03 3.17 -39.10
C HIS A 664 11.43 2.88 -38.52
N VAL A 665 12.51 3.15 -39.29
CA VAL A 665 13.89 2.89 -38.84
C VAL A 665 14.25 3.79 -37.68
N GLU A 666 13.86 5.07 -37.77
CA GLU A 666 14.12 6.06 -36.73
C GLU A 666 13.30 5.78 -35.48
N LEU A 667 12.02 5.40 -35.65
CA LEU A 667 11.14 4.99 -34.55
C LEU A 667 11.68 3.74 -33.85
N GLN A 668 12.18 2.75 -34.59
CA GLN A 668 12.72 1.51 -34.01
C GLN A 668 13.99 1.73 -33.20
N ASN A 669 14.87 2.65 -33.64
CA ASN A 669 16.15 2.90 -32.99
C ASN A 669 16.03 3.85 -31.79
N ASN A 670 15.30 4.96 -31.96
CA ASN A 670 15.33 6.08 -31.01
C ASN A 670 14.03 6.27 -30.22
N LEU A 671 12.89 5.74 -30.69
CA LEU A 671 11.55 5.97 -30.11
C LEU A 671 10.76 4.66 -29.97
N ARG A 672 11.35 3.70 -29.24
CA ARG A 672 10.84 2.33 -29.13
C ARG A 672 9.44 2.28 -28.50
N ALA A 673 9.14 3.15 -27.53
CA ALA A 673 7.83 3.17 -26.88
C ALA A 673 6.74 3.68 -27.83
N ALA A 674 7.02 4.72 -28.61
CA ALA A 674 6.09 5.24 -29.62
C ALA A 674 5.79 4.20 -30.72
N LEU A 675 6.79 3.45 -31.19
CA LEU A 675 6.58 2.36 -32.15
C LEU A 675 5.72 1.24 -31.56
N ASN A 676 5.99 0.84 -30.31
CA ASN A 676 5.17 -0.16 -29.62
C ASN A 676 3.71 0.30 -29.52
N GLU A 677 3.43 1.53 -29.09
CA GLU A 677 2.07 2.08 -29.03
C GLU A 677 1.35 2.07 -30.39
N ILE A 678 2.04 2.38 -31.50
CA ILE A 678 1.46 2.29 -32.85
C ILE A 678 1.05 0.86 -33.20
N LEU A 679 1.87 -0.13 -32.82
CA LEU A 679 1.58 -1.55 -33.06
C LEU A 679 0.48 -2.06 -32.12
N GLU A 680 0.43 -1.61 -30.87
CA GLU A 680 -0.64 -1.92 -29.91
C GLU A 680 -2.01 -1.44 -30.40
N HIS A 681 -2.08 -0.29 -31.10
CA HIS A 681 -3.32 0.13 -31.76
C HIS A 681 -3.80 -0.91 -32.80
N GLY A 682 -2.87 -1.54 -33.53
CA GLY A 682 -3.16 -2.63 -34.47
C GLY A 682 -3.66 -3.89 -33.77
N GLU A 683 -3.02 -4.28 -32.67
CA GLU A 683 -3.46 -5.40 -31.81
C GLU A 683 -4.89 -5.16 -31.30
N LYS A 684 -5.14 -4.00 -30.66
CA LYS A 684 -6.46 -3.64 -30.10
C LYS A 684 -7.55 -3.59 -31.18
N LEU A 685 -7.21 -3.15 -32.39
CA LEU A 685 -8.14 -3.10 -33.51
C LEU A 685 -8.51 -4.50 -34.03
N ALA A 686 -7.53 -5.38 -34.17
CA ALA A 686 -7.76 -6.78 -34.54
C ALA A 686 -8.63 -7.49 -33.49
N SER A 687 -8.35 -7.26 -32.20
CA SER A 687 -9.15 -7.80 -31.09
C SER A 687 -10.58 -7.28 -31.08
N MET A 688 -10.80 -6.00 -31.41
CA MET A 688 -12.14 -5.40 -31.52
C MET A 688 -12.95 -5.98 -32.67
N VAL A 689 -12.33 -6.27 -33.82
CA VAL A 689 -12.97 -6.97 -34.95
C VAL A 689 -13.41 -8.36 -34.50
N ALA A 690 -12.51 -9.13 -33.88
CA ALA A 690 -12.81 -10.48 -33.40
C ALA A 690 -13.90 -10.50 -32.32
N LEU A 691 -13.89 -9.54 -31.39
CA LEU A 691 -14.94 -9.38 -30.38
C LEU A 691 -16.30 -9.12 -31.04
N ARG A 692 -16.32 -8.30 -32.10
CA ARG A 692 -17.55 -8.01 -32.84
C ARG A 692 -18.08 -9.25 -33.56
N GLU A 693 -17.22 -10.01 -34.22
CA GLU A 693 -17.59 -11.25 -34.90
C GLU A 693 -18.11 -12.30 -33.92
N LEU A 694 -17.49 -12.42 -32.75
CA LEU A 694 -17.94 -13.31 -31.68
C LEU A 694 -19.35 -12.92 -31.21
N ASN A 695 -19.60 -11.64 -30.97
CA ASN A 695 -20.92 -11.13 -30.61
C ASN A 695 -21.97 -11.41 -31.70
N ASN A 696 -21.61 -11.23 -32.97
CA ASN A 696 -22.50 -11.52 -34.11
C ASN A 696 -22.84 -13.01 -34.23
N SER A 697 -21.86 -13.90 -34.04
CA SER A 697 -22.07 -15.35 -34.10
C SER A 697 -23.04 -15.83 -33.01
N ARG A 698 -22.99 -15.23 -31.82
CA ARG A 698 -23.91 -15.54 -30.71
C ARG A 698 -25.32 -14.99 -30.93
N ALA A 699 -25.45 -13.80 -31.52
CA ALA A 699 -26.75 -13.25 -31.89
C ALA A 699 -27.49 -14.15 -32.91
N GLN A 700 -26.77 -14.86 -33.78
CA GLN A 700 -27.34 -15.75 -34.80
C GLN A 700 -27.69 -17.16 -34.27
N LEU A 701 -27.14 -17.59 -33.12
CA LEU A 701 -27.33 -18.94 -32.56
C LEU A 701 -28.60 -19.09 -31.70
N LYS A 702 -29.35 -18.01 -31.39
CA LYS A 702 -30.66 -18.10 -30.73
C LYS A 702 -31.76 -18.41 -31.78
N PRO A 703 -32.43 -19.57 -31.74
CA PRO A 703 -33.53 -19.85 -32.67
C PRO A 703 -34.72 -18.95 -32.36
N ALA A 704 -35.25 -18.28 -33.38
CA ALA A 704 -36.54 -17.59 -33.32
C ALA A 704 -37.65 -18.62 -33.05
N SER A 705 -38.12 -18.72 -31.81
CA SER A 705 -39.33 -19.47 -31.48
C SER A 705 -40.56 -18.77 -32.09
N PRO A 706 -41.35 -19.43 -32.94
CA PRO A 706 -42.36 -18.77 -33.78
C PRO A 706 -43.73 -18.60 -33.10
N THR A 707 -43.79 -18.44 -31.78
CA THR A 707 -45.06 -18.33 -31.05
C THR A 707 -45.01 -17.21 -30.04
N MET A 708 -45.45 -16.02 -30.49
CA MET A 708 -46.21 -14.97 -29.77
C MET A 708 -45.96 -13.63 -30.47
N LEU A 709 -46.71 -13.37 -31.54
CA LEU A 709 -46.77 -12.07 -32.20
C LEU A 709 -47.66 -11.12 -31.38
N SER A 710 -47.06 -10.30 -30.51
CA SER A 710 -47.64 -9.04 -30.00
C SER A 710 -46.70 -8.41 -28.97
N GLN A 711 -46.23 -7.19 -29.25
CA GLN A 711 -45.29 -6.34 -28.49
C GLN A 711 -43.80 -6.48 -28.87
N PHE A 712 -43.46 -6.02 -30.08
CA PHE A 712 -42.06 -5.74 -30.45
C PHE A 712 -41.65 -4.35 -29.92
N ASN A 713 -41.04 -4.33 -28.73
CA ASN A 713 -40.18 -3.25 -28.25
C ASN A 713 -38.81 -3.85 -27.88
N GLY A 714 -37.79 -3.62 -28.71
CA GLY A 714 -36.38 -3.50 -28.32
C GLY A 714 -35.66 -4.65 -27.60
N GLY A 715 -36.05 -5.93 -27.73
CA GLY A 715 -35.35 -7.03 -27.05
C GLY A 715 -35.03 -8.21 -27.96
N ASP A 716 -33.83 -8.23 -28.56
CA ASP A 716 -33.26 -9.45 -29.20
C ASP A 716 -31.70 -9.44 -29.31
N MET A 717 -31.02 -8.61 -28.49
CA MET A 717 -29.54 -8.58 -28.38
C MET A 717 -29.07 -8.75 -26.92
N SER A 718 -29.70 -9.63 -26.13
CA SER A 718 -29.41 -9.81 -24.69
C SER A 718 -28.34 -10.89 -24.43
N GLY A 719 -27.10 -10.47 -24.18
CA GLY A 719 -25.96 -11.33 -23.82
C GLY A 719 -24.97 -10.57 -22.93
N ALA A 720 -24.17 -11.28 -22.12
CA ALA A 720 -23.26 -10.66 -21.16
C ALA A 720 -22.20 -9.76 -21.83
N ILE A 721 -21.75 -10.13 -23.03
CA ILE A 721 -20.85 -9.29 -23.84
C ILE A 721 -21.53 -7.99 -24.26
N TRP A 722 -22.81 -8.05 -24.66
CA TRP A 722 -23.55 -6.86 -25.06
C TRP A 722 -23.71 -5.88 -23.90
N ASP A 723 -24.08 -6.40 -22.72
CA ASP A 723 -24.22 -5.57 -21.51
C ASP A 723 -22.89 -4.91 -21.11
N LEU A 724 -21.78 -5.64 -21.23
CA LEU A 724 -20.44 -5.11 -20.99
C LEU A 724 -20.05 -4.04 -22.01
N VAL A 725 -20.31 -4.25 -23.30
CA VAL A 725 -20.06 -3.25 -24.35
C VAL A 725 -20.84 -1.96 -24.09
N GLN A 726 -22.10 -2.07 -23.67
CA GLN A 726 -22.93 -0.93 -23.30
C GLN A 726 -22.38 -0.17 -22.09
N LEU A 727 -21.89 -0.90 -21.08
CA LEU A 727 -21.31 -0.34 -19.87
C LEU A 727 -19.99 0.41 -20.15
N VAL A 728 -19.10 -0.18 -20.94
CA VAL A 728 -17.83 0.47 -21.34
C VAL A 728 -18.11 1.69 -22.20
N GLY A 729 -19.06 1.58 -23.13
CA GLY A 729 -19.52 2.70 -23.95
C GLY A 729 -20.09 3.84 -23.12
N ASP A 730 -20.86 3.53 -22.08
CA ASP A 730 -21.40 4.53 -21.15
C ASP A 730 -20.30 5.19 -20.32
N LYS A 731 -19.31 4.43 -19.82
CA LYS A 731 -18.13 5.00 -19.14
C LYS A 731 -17.39 6.00 -20.03
N ALA A 732 -17.12 5.61 -21.28
CA ALA A 732 -16.45 6.47 -22.24
C ALA A 732 -17.27 7.72 -22.59
N ARG A 733 -18.60 7.59 -22.61
CA ARG A 733 -19.53 8.70 -22.83
C ARG A 733 -19.56 9.67 -21.64
N ARG A 734 -19.60 9.15 -20.41
CA ARG A 734 -19.54 9.92 -19.16
C ARG A 734 -18.28 10.78 -19.09
N ASN A 735 -17.15 10.26 -19.57
CA ASN A 735 -15.88 10.97 -19.56
C ASN A 735 -15.73 12.02 -20.68
N ASN A 736 -16.61 12.07 -21.68
CA ASN A 736 -16.49 13.01 -22.81
C ASN A 736 -17.84 13.56 -23.27
N VAL A 737 -18.07 14.85 -23.00
CA VAL A 737 -19.32 15.58 -23.30
C VAL A 737 -19.72 15.51 -24.78
N VAL A 738 -18.74 15.44 -25.71
CA VAL A 738 -19.00 15.38 -27.16
C VAL A 738 -19.65 14.05 -27.56
N LEU A 739 -19.53 13.02 -26.73
CA LEU A 739 -20.04 11.68 -26.99
C LEU A 739 -21.44 11.45 -26.42
N MET A 740 -22.01 12.41 -25.68
CA MET A 740 -23.30 12.26 -25.00
C MET A 740 -24.46 11.99 -25.95
N ASP A 741 -24.40 12.56 -27.16
CA ASP A 741 -25.43 12.40 -28.20
C ASP A 741 -25.23 11.14 -29.07
N ARG A 742 -24.27 10.26 -28.73
CA ARG A 742 -23.97 9.01 -29.46
C ARG A 742 -24.48 7.78 -28.72
N ASP A 743 -24.80 6.73 -29.48
CA ASP A 743 -25.17 5.44 -28.90
C ASP A 743 -23.97 4.83 -28.17
N LYS A 744 -24.21 4.19 -27.02
CA LYS A 744 -23.14 3.64 -26.15
C LYS A 744 -22.30 2.60 -26.91
N MET A 745 -22.94 1.77 -27.73
CA MET A 745 -22.25 0.76 -28.53
C MET A 745 -21.39 1.39 -29.64
N GLU A 746 -21.90 2.44 -30.30
CA GLU A 746 -21.13 3.23 -31.28
C GLU A 746 -19.90 3.85 -30.63
N VAL A 747 -20.02 4.39 -29.41
CA VAL A 747 -18.90 4.94 -28.65
C VAL A 747 -17.83 3.87 -28.37
N PHE A 748 -18.24 2.68 -27.91
CA PHE A 748 -17.32 1.58 -27.62
C PHE A 748 -16.50 1.16 -28.84
N TYR A 749 -17.15 0.78 -29.96
CA TYR A 749 -16.42 0.34 -31.17
C TYR A 749 -15.71 1.47 -31.90
N THR A 750 -15.98 2.74 -31.54
CA THR A 750 -15.18 3.84 -32.05
C THR A 750 -13.88 4.00 -31.28
N ARG A 751 -13.86 3.92 -29.95
CA ARG A 751 -12.66 4.11 -29.12
C ARG A 751 -11.84 2.83 -28.98
N VAL A 752 -11.07 2.50 -30.01
CA VAL A 752 -10.19 1.32 -30.07
C VAL A 752 -9.00 1.42 -29.13
N SER A 753 -8.44 2.61 -28.96
CA SER A 753 -7.27 2.80 -28.08
C SER A 753 -7.57 2.45 -26.61
N GLY A 754 -8.84 2.60 -26.20
CA GLY A 754 -9.35 2.37 -24.84
C GLY A 754 -9.83 0.94 -24.56
N LEU A 755 -9.46 -0.07 -25.35
CA LEU A 755 -9.91 -1.45 -25.15
C LEU A 755 -9.60 -2.00 -23.74
N GLU A 756 -8.60 -1.45 -23.04
CA GLU A 756 -8.27 -1.78 -21.65
C GLU A 756 -9.43 -1.53 -20.67
N ASP A 757 -10.31 -0.56 -20.98
CA ASP A 757 -11.50 -0.26 -20.17
C ASP A 757 -12.50 -1.43 -20.15
N PHE A 758 -12.46 -2.32 -21.15
CA PHE A 758 -13.26 -3.54 -21.18
C PHE A 758 -12.97 -4.42 -19.95
N PHE A 759 -11.70 -4.62 -19.63
CA PHE A 759 -11.26 -5.43 -18.48
C PHE A 759 -11.48 -4.69 -17.15
N TRP A 760 -11.35 -3.37 -17.16
CA TRP A 760 -11.67 -2.56 -15.98
C TRP A 760 -13.15 -2.66 -15.62
N CYS A 761 -14.06 -2.56 -16.60
CA CYS A 761 -15.49 -2.68 -16.37
C CYS A 761 -15.88 -4.08 -15.87
N ILE A 762 -15.19 -5.13 -16.33
CA ILE A 762 -15.32 -6.48 -15.76
C ILE A 762 -14.94 -6.47 -14.28
N GLN A 763 -13.79 -5.89 -13.91
CA GLN A 763 -13.36 -5.85 -12.51
C GLN A 763 -14.41 -5.22 -11.59
N GLN A 764 -14.99 -4.10 -12.00
CA GLN A 764 -15.95 -3.33 -11.19
C GLN A 764 -17.36 -3.91 -11.20
N HIS A 765 -17.82 -4.45 -12.34
CA HIS A 765 -19.23 -4.78 -12.55
C HIS A 765 -19.49 -6.25 -12.89
N ALA A 766 -18.53 -7.17 -12.70
CA ALA A 766 -18.73 -8.60 -12.99
C ALA A 766 -19.96 -9.20 -12.31
N ALA A 767 -20.28 -8.82 -11.06
CA ALA A 767 -21.45 -9.36 -10.35
C ALA A 767 -22.77 -8.97 -11.02
N PHE A 768 -22.86 -7.73 -11.51
CA PHE A 768 -23.99 -7.24 -12.30
C PHE A 768 -24.07 -7.94 -13.67
N LEU A 769 -22.93 -8.07 -14.35
CA LEU A 769 -22.84 -8.69 -15.67
C LEU A 769 -23.17 -10.19 -15.67
N VAL A 770 -23.02 -10.86 -14.53
CA VAL A 770 -23.40 -12.28 -14.38
C VAL A 770 -24.85 -12.44 -13.87
N GLN A 771 -25.50 -11.36 -13.40
CA GLN A 771 -26.84 -11.37 -12.81
C GLN A 771 -26.97 -12.40 -11.69
N ARG A 772 -26.37 -12.12 -10.52
CA ARG A 772 -26.41 -13.02 -9.34
C ARG A 772 -27.82 -13.41 -8.87
N ASP A 773 -28.85 -12.67 -9.28
CA ASP A 773 -30.25 -12.96 -8.95
C ASP A 773 -30.89 -14.07 -9.82
N GLN A 774 -30.21 -14.53 -10.88
CA GLN A 774 -30.69 -15.55 -11.81
C GLN A 774 -30.25 -16.98 -11.43
N ALA A 775 -30.78 -18.00 -12.10
CA ALA A 775 -30.37 -19.39 -11.86
C ALA A 775 -28.87 -19.62 -12.15
N VAL A 776 -28.20 -20.46 -11.35
CA VAL A 776 -26.75 -20.76 -11.43
C VAL A 776 -26.31 -21.16 -12.84
N ARG A 777 -27.14 -21.89 -13.59
CA ARG A 777 -26.87 -22.24 -14.99
C ARG A 777 -26.69 -21.01 -15.88
N VAL A 778 -27.58 -20.02 -15.77
CA VAL A 778 -27.50 -18.76 -16.55
C VAL A 778 -26.28 -17.96 -16.12
N GLN A 779 -25.97 -17.96 -14.82
CA GLN A 779 -24.76 -17.32 -14.30
C GLN A 779 -23.49 -17.93 -14.90
N ILE A 780 -23.39 -19.27 -14.94
CA ILE A 780 -22.26 -19.98 -15.55
C ILE A 780 -22.16 -19.68 -17.04
N GLU A 781 -23.27 -19.73 -17.79
CA GLU A 781 -23.28 -19.46 -19.23
C GLU A 781 -22.80 -18.03 -19.55
N ARG A 782 -23.20 -17.04 -18.74
CA ARG A 782 -22.79 -15.62 -18.88
C ARG A 782 -21.34 -15.39 -18.44
N ALA A 783 -20.89 -16.02 -17.36
CA ALA A 783 -19.49 -15.95 -16.94
C ALA A 783 -18.55 -16.58 -17.98
N CYS A 784 -18.93 -17.74 -18.53
CA CYS A 784 -18.18 -18.39 -19.63
C CYS A 784 -18.19 -17.56 -20.92
N GLU A 785 -19.27 -16.82 -21.18
CA GLU A 785 -19.33 -15.88 -22.30
C GLU A 785 -18.29 -14.75 -22.16
N LEU A 786 -18.22 -14.13 -20.98
CA LEU A 786 -17.23 -13.08 -20.69
C LEU A 786 -15.80 -13.63 -20.73
N ALA A 787 -15.58 -14.84 -20.20
CA ALA A 787 -14.30 -15.54 -20.25
C ALA A 787 -13.83 -15.78 -21.69
N ASN A 788 -14.71 -16.27 -22.55
CA ASN A 788 -14.41 -16.51 -23.95
C ASN A 788 -14.12 -15.21 -24.72
N ALA A 789 -14.82 -14.11 -24.38
CA ALA A 789 -14.54 -12.79 -24.95
C ALA A 789 -13.13 -12.30 -24.56
N CYS A 790 -12.76 -12.42 -23.29
CA CYS A 790 -11.42 -12.06 -22.81
C CYS A 790 -10.34 -12.89 -23.49
N ARG A 791 -10.53 -14.20 -23.59
CA ARG A 791 -9.65 -15.11 -24.32
C ARG A 791 -9.48 -14.68 -25.78
N THR A 792 -10.59 -14.45 -26.48
CA THR A 792 -10.57 -14.11 -27.91
C THR A 792 -9.81 -12.80 -28.16
N ILE A 793 -10.05 -11.78 -27.33
CA ILE A 793 -9.35 -10.49 -27.39
C ILE A 793 -7.84 -10.69 -27.27
N LEU A 794 -7.39 -11.44 -26.27
CA LEU A 794 -5.97 -11.62 -25.97
C LEU A 794 -5.27 -12.54 -26.97
N GLN A 795 -5.93 -13.63 -27.37
CA GLN A 795 -5.39 -14.57 -28.35
C GLN A 795 -5.17 -13.90 -29.71
N VAL A 796 -6.10 -13.06 -30.16
CA VAL A 796 -5.98 -12.31 -31.42
C VAL A 796 -4.89 -11.24 -31.32
N ALA A 797 -4.77 -10.55 -30.18
CA ALA A 797 -3.71 -9.57 -29.96
C ALA A 797 -2.32 -10.22 -30.04
N ILE A 798 -2.12 -11.35 -29.35
CA ILE A 798 -0.87 -12.11 -29.36
C ILE A 798 -0.59 -12.66 -30.76
N SER A 799 -1.59 -13.22 -31.44
CA SER A 799 -1.42 -13.68 -32.81
C SER A 799 -1.04 -12.54 -33.77
N TYR A 800 -1.60 -11.34 -33.61
CA TYR A 800 -1.20 -10.18 -34.39
C TYR A 800 0.27 -9.84 -34.16
N ARG A 801 0.69 -9.81 -32.88
CA ARG A 801 2.08 -9.57 -32.49
C ARG A 801 3.04 -10.59 -33.11
N ASP A 802 2.69 -11.88 -33.09
CA ASP A 802 3.48 -12.94 -33.69
C ASP A 802 3.61 -12.78 -35.22
N THR A 803 2.52 -12.40 -35.90
CA THR A 803 2.55 -12.17 -37.36
C THR A 803 3.40 -10.95 -37.75
N GLN A 804 3.46 -9.94 -36.88
CA GLN A 804 4.18 -8.69 -37.11
C GLN A 804 5.51 -8.63 -36.34
N GLN A 805 6.05 -9.75 -35.88
CA GLN A 805 7.23 -9.81 -35.01
C GLN A 805 8.43 -8.98 -35.51
N ALA A 806 8.64 -8.91 -36.82
CA ALA A 806 9.71 -8.13 -37.44
C ALA A 806 9.61 -6.60 -37.23
N TRP A 807 8.40 -6.09 -36.94
CA TRP A 807 8.14 -4.68 -36.68
C TRP A 807 8.33 -4.28 -35.22
N TYR A 808 8.27 -5.23 -34.28
CA TYR A 808 8.35 -4.91 -32.86
C TYR A 808 9.79 -4.55 -32.47
N PRO A 809 9.99 -3.49 -31.67
CA PRO A 809 11.28 -3.20 -31.07
C PRO A 809 11.64 -4.27 -30.02
N SER A 810 12.90 -4.26 -29.54
CA SER A 810 13.29 -5.12 -28.42
C SER A 810 12.34 -4.88 -27.22
N PRO A 811 11.86 -5.94 -26.54
CA PRO A 811 10.88 -5.83 -25.47
C PRO A 811 11.43 -5.16 -24.19
N GLU A 812 12.73 -4.86 -24.15
CA GLU A 812 13.46 -4.37 -22.99
C GLU A 812 12.86 -3.08 -22.42
N GLY A 813 12.31 -3.17 -21.21
CA GLY A 813 11.75 -2.05 -20.46
C GLY A 813 10.40 -1.56 -20.98
N ILE A 814 9.71 -2.28 -21.85
CA ILE A 814 8.37 -1.90 -22.36
C ILE A 814 7.32 -2.85 -21.79
N THR A 815 6.23 -2.31 -21.23
CA THR A 815 5.13 -3.12 -20.71
C THR A 815 4.02 -3.20 -21.77
N PRO A 816 3.77 -4.37 -22.38
CA PRO A 816 2.67 -4.53 -23.31
C PRO A 816 1.32 -4.22 -22.66
N TRP A 817 0.35 -3.70 -23.42
CA TRP A 817 -0.97 -3.36 -22.87
C TRP A 817 -1.69 -4.54 -22.19
N HIS A 818 -1.53 -5.77 -22.67
CA HIS A 818 -2.14 -6.96 -22.06
C HIS A 818 -1.51 -7.34 -20.69
N CYS A 819 -0.34 -6.79 -20.36
CA CYS A 819 0.30 -6.94 -19.04
C CYS A 819 -0.09 -5.84 -18.04
N LYS A 820 -0.81 -4.80 -18.48
CA LYS A 820 -1.23 -3.68 -17.61
C LYS A 820 -2.18 -4.14 -16.51
N GLN A 821 -2.21 -3.38 -15.42
CA GLN A 821 -2.97 -3.74 -14.21
C GLN A 821 -4.47 -3.91 -14.48
N ASN A 822 -5.08 -3.05 -15.30
CA ASN A 822 -6.51 -3.14 -15.64
C ASN A 822 -6.87 -4.48 -16.27
N VAL A 823 -6.03 -4.98 -17.17
CA VAL A 823 -6.22 -6.28 -17.85
C VAL A 823 -6.05 -7.43 -16.87
N ARG A 824 -4.96 -7.43 -16.08
CA ARG A 824 -4.69 -8.47 -15.08
C ARG A 824 -5.79 -8.57 -14.03
N SER A 825 -6.27 -7.44 -13.52
CA SER A 825 -7.33 -7.40 -12.50
C SER A 825 -8.69 -7.84 -13.05
N GLY A 826 -9.03 -7.48 -14.29
CA GLY A 826 -10.26 -7.95 -14.95
C GLY A 826 -10.26 -9.46 -15.18
N LEU A 827 -9.14 -10.01 -15.69
CA LEU A 827 -8.96 -11.45 -15.86
C LEU A 827 -9.02 -12.21 -14.54
N TRP A 828 -8.37 -11.68 -13.49
CA TRP A 828 -8.44 -12.25 -12.15
C TRP A 828 -9.88 -12.30 -11.64
N LYS A 829 -10.66 -11.22 -11.80
CA LYS A 829 -12.05 -11.17 -11.32
C LYS A 829 -12.95 -12.21 -12.01
N ILE A 830 -12.77 -12.44 -13.32
CA ILE A 830 -13.49 -13.50 -14.02
C ILE A 830 -13.04 -14.87 -13.54
N ALA A 831 -11.74 -15.10 -13.39
CA ALA A 831 -11.23 -16.39 -12.91
C ALA A 831 -11.74 -16.73 -11.51
N THR A 832 -11.75 -15.78 -10.58
CA THR A 832 -12.30 -15.99 -9.23
C THR A 832 -13.81 -16.24 -9.28
N MET A 833 -14.54 -15.50 -10.11
CA MET A 833 -15.98 -15.70 -10.27
C MET A 833 -16.33 -17.07 -10.85
N LEU A 834 -15.56 -17.55 -11.83
CA LEU A 834 -15.71 -18.90 -12.37
C LEU A 834 -15.43 -19.97 -11.30
N LEU A 835 -14.42 -19.76 -10.45
CA LEU A 835 -14.13 -20.66 -9.34
C LEU A 835 -15.23 -20.66 -8.27
N GLU A 836 -15.81 -19.50 -7.93
CA GLU A 836 -16.96 -19.40 -7.04
C GLU A 836 -18.18 -20.14 -7.62
N LEU A 837 -18.50 -19.88 -8.89
CA LEU A 837 -19.60 -20.55 -9.60
C LEU A 837 -19.36 -22.06 -9.78
N LYS A 838 -18.11 -22.51 -9.81
CA LYS A 838 -17.76 -23.94 -9.80
C LYS A 838 -18.19 -24.61 -8.51
N VAL A 839 -17.99 -23.97 -7.35
CA VAL A 839 -18.40 -24.51 -6.05
C VAL A 839 -19.93 -24.61 -5.96
N GLU A 840 -20.65 -23.61 -6.44
CA GLU A 840 -22.12 -23.60 -6.48
C GLU A 840 -22.67 -24.58 -7.54
N GLY A 841 -21.98 -24.67 -8.68
CA GLY A 841 -22.30 -25.52 -9.82
C GLY A 841 -22.10 -27.01 -9.55
N ASP A 842 -21.09 -27.40 -8.77
CA ASP A 842 -20.84 -28.80 -8.39
C ASP A 842 -22.06 -29.46 -7.71
N MET A 843 -22.88 -28.67 -7.02
CA MET A 843 -24.10 -29.14 -6.35
C MET A 843 -25.34 -29.16 -7.25
N SER A 844 -25.37 -28.33 -8.29
CA SER A 844 -26.58 -28.06 -9.08
C SER A 844 -26.50 -28.58 -10.52
N GLU A 845 -25.38 -28.37 -11.22
CA GLU A 845 -25.20 -28.64 -12.65
C GLU A 845 -23.78 -29.17 -12.96
N PRO A 846 -23.47 -30.45 -12.64
CA PRO A 846 -22.12 -31.02 -12.76
C PRO A 846 -21.63 -31.15 -14.22
N THR A 847 -22.52 -31.04 -15.20
CA THR A 847 -22.17 -31.08 -16.63
C THR A 847 -21.42 -29.82 -17.08
N LEU A 848 -21.67 -28.68 -16.43
CA LEU A 848 -21.06 -27.39 -16.76
C LEU A 848 -19.74 -27.14 -16.03
N THR A 849 -19.47 -27.85 -14.93
CA THR A 849 -18.21 -27.77 -14.17
C THR A 849 -16.98 -27.99 -15.06
N ALA A 850 -17.03 -28.97 -15.97
CA ALA A 850 -15.92 -29.27 -16.87
C ALA A 850 -15.61 -28.11 -17.83
N GLU A 851 -16.65 -27.42 -18.33
CA GLU A 851 -16.51 -26.25 -19.19
C GLU A 851 -15.99 -25.04 -18.42
N VAL A 852 -16.49 -24.80 -17.20
CA VAL A 852 -15.98 -23.74 -16.31
C VAL A 852 -14.49 -23.92 -16.06
N MET A 853 -14.05 -25.13 -15.70
CA MET A 853 -12.64 -25.38 -15.42
C MET A 853 -11.74 -25.28 -16.65
N ARG A 854 -12.25 -25.63 -17.84
CA ARG A 854 -11.55 -25.38 -19.11
C ARG A 854 -11.34 -23.88 -19.35
N GLN A 855 -12.36 -23.05 -19.09
CA GLN A 855 -12.24 -21.59 -19.22
C GLN A 855 -11.24 -21.01 -18.22
N VAL A 856 -11.22 -21.53 -16.98
CA VAL A 856 -10.23 -21.12 -15.97
C VAL A 856 -8.80 -21.48 -16.40
N GLU A 857 -8.58 -22.67 -16.95
CA GLU A 857 -7.27 -23.09 -17.47
C GLU A 857 -6.76 -22.13 -18.56
N GLU A 858 -7.64 -21.77 -19.50
CA GLU A 858 -7.32 -20.88 -20.61
C GLU A 858 -7.06 -19.44 -20.16
N ILE A 859 -7.85 -18.91 -19.22
CA ILE A 859 -7.62 -17.58 -18.64
C ILE A 859 -6.32 -17.55 -17.81
N ALA A 860 -6.03 -18.63 -17.08
CA ALA A 860 -4.83 -18.72 -16.26
C ALA A 860 -3.55 -18.59 -17.10
N ASP A 861 -3.53 -19.16 -18.31
CA ASP A 861 -2.42 -19.03 -19.26
C ASP A 861 -2.11 -17.55 -19.54
N PHE A 862 -3.11 -16.77 -19.99
CA PHE A 862 -2.94 -15.35 -20.30
C PHE A 862 -2.66 -14.49 -19.06
N LEU A 863 -3.32 -14.78 -17.95
CA LEU A 863 -3.16 -14.00 -16.72
C LEU A 863 -1.74 -14.13 -16.17
N LEU A 864 -1.22 -15.35 -16.08
CA LEU A 864 0.11 -15.61 -15.54
C LEU A 864 1.21 -15.07 -16.47
N GLU A 865 1.02 -15.15 -17.79
CA GLU A 865 1.90 -14.50 -18.76
C GLU A 865 1.86 -12.97 -18.62
N GLY A 866 0.68 -12.39 -18.39
CA GLY A 866 0.50 -10.97 -18.10
C GLY A 866 1.29 -10.50 -16.89
N TYR A 867 1.30 -11.27 -15.79
CA TYR A 867 2.14 -10.98 -14.62
C TYR A 867 3.63 -11.13 -14.90
N ALA A 868 4.04 -12.21 -15.58
CA ALA A 868 5.43 -12.45 -15.91
C ALA A 868 6.01 -11.33 -16.78
N GLY A 869 5.26 -10.88 -17.79
CA GLY A 869 5.63 -9.74 -18.64
C GLY A 869 5.70 -8.43 -17.86
N ALA A 870 4.76 -8.17 -16.95
CA ALA A 870 4.77 -6.96 -16.11
C ALA A 870 5.98 -6.93 -15.15
N ILE A 871 6.31 -8.06 -14.52
CA ILE A 871 7.47 -8.18 -13.63
C ILE A 871 8.76 -8.03 -14.42
N THR A 872 8.87 -8.65 -15.60
CA THR A 872 10.07 -8.55 -16.46
C THR A 872 10.32 -7.10 -16.86
N ALA A 873 9.28 -6.39 -17.31
CA ALA A 873 9.41 -4.98 -17.67
C ALA A 873 9.84 -4.09 -16.48
N LYS A 874 9.30 -4.33 -15.28
CA LYS A 874 9.72 -3.60 -14.07
C LYS A 874 11.16 -3.91 -13.66
N VAL A 875 11.56 -5.17 -13.76
CA VAL A 875 12.91 -5.63 -13.48
C VAL A 875 13.93 -4.96 -14.41
N GLU A 876 13.62 -4.86 -15.70
CA GLU A 876 14.47 -4.23 -16.70
C GLU A 876 14.57 -2.70 -16.51
N ARG A 877 13.54 -2.07 -15.95
CA ARG A 877 13.56 -0.66 -15.55
C ARG A 877 14.18 -0.39 -14.18
N GLU A 878 14.63 -1.43 -13.48
CA GLU A 878 15.12 -1.34 -12.09
C GLU A 878 14.09 -0.76 -11.09
N GLU A 879 12.79 -0.94 -11.39
CA GLU A 879 11.68 -0.50 -10.53
C GLU A 879 11.37 -1.49 -9.41
N GLU A 880 10.70 -1.03 -8.35
CA GLU A 880 10.21 -1.92 -7.30
C GLU A 880 9.09 -2.85 -7.82
N TYR A 881 9.36 -4.17 -7.73
CA TYR A 881 8.46 -5.21 -8.21
C TYR A 881 8.02 -6.20 -7.12
N ARG A 882 8.47 -6.06 -5.86
CA ARG A 882 8.19 -7.02 -4.78
C ARG A 882 6.70 -7.19 -4.49
N GLY A 883 5.94 -6.10 -4.40
CA GLY A 883 4.49 -6.16 -4.19
C GLY A 883 3.78 -6.92 -5.31
N LEU A 884 4.12 -6.62 -6.57
CA LEU A 884 3.58 -7.31 -7.75
C LEU A 884 3.97 -8.79 -7.78
N GLN A 885 5.18 -9.13 -7.34
CA GLN A 885 5.65 -10.51 -7.25
C GLN A 885 4.88 -11.32 -6.20
N MET A 886 4.60 -10.74 -5.03
CA MET A 886 3.78 -11.39 -4.01
C MET A 886 2.34 -11.62 -4.47
N GLU A 887 1.75 -10.62 -5.14
CA GLU A 887 0.43 -10.74 -5.76
C GLU A 887 0.41 -11.87 -6.80
N TYR A 888 1.42 -11.90 -7.68
CA TYR A 888 1.58 -12.94 -8.69
C TYR A 888 1.66 -14.33 -8.07
N TRP A 889 2.51 -14.55 -7.05
CA TRP A 889 2.64 -15.85 -6.40
C TRP A 889 1.35 -16.33 -5.76
N THR A 890 0.69 -15.44 -5.01
CA THR A 890 -0.57 -15.76 -4.34
C THR A 890 -1.65 -16.16 -5.34
N ARG A 891 -1.79 -15.39 -6.43
CA ARG A 891 -2.79 -15.64 -7.49
C ARG A 891 -2.46 -16.88 -8.32
N ARG A 892 -1.19 -17.09 -8.66
CA ARG A 892 -0.69 -18.27 -9.37
C ARG A 892 -0.98 -19.55 -8.60
N ASP A 893 -0.61 -19.58 -7.33
CA ASP A 893 -0.72 -20.79 -6.52
C ASP A 893 -2.19 -21.12 -6.23
N LEU A 894 -3.07 -20.12 -6.07
CA LEU A 894 -4.51 -20.33 -5.95
C LEU A 894 -5.12 -21.00 -7.20
N LEU A 895 -4.83 -20.45 -8.39
CA LEU A 895 -5.39 -20.96 -9.66
C LEU A 895 -4.90 -22.37 -9.97
N LEU A 896 -3.59 -22.60 -9.86
CA LEU A 896 -3.02 -23.90 -10.17
C LEU A 896 -3.45 -24.97 -9.17
N THR A 897 -3.60 -24.61 -7.89
CA THR A 897 -4.13 -25.53 -6.88
C THR A 897 -5.58 -25.90 -7.17
N ALA A 898 -6.43 -24.95 -7.56
CA ALA A 898 -7.82 -25.22 -7.91
C ALA A 898 -7.94 -26.13 -9.15
N LEU A 899 -7.16 -25.85 -10.21
CA LEU A 899 -7.10 -26.68 -11.42
C LEU A 899 -6.60 -28.10 -11.11
N GLN A 900 -5.56 -28.22 -10.28
CA GLN A 900 -5.03 -29.50 -9.85
C GLN A 900 -6.07 -30.31 -9.05
N GLN A 901 -6.73 -29.70 -8.07
CA GLN A 901 -7.75 -30.37 -7.25
C GLN A 901 -8.91 -30.88 -8.11
N HIS A 902 -9.36 -30.10 -9.08
CA HIS A 902 -10.39 -30.53 -10.01
C HIS A 902 -9.92 -31.72 -10.88
N ALA A 903 -8.72 -31.65 -11.46
CA ALA A 903 -8.16 -32.75 -12.24
C ALA A 903 -8.02 -34.04 -11.40
N PHE A 904 -7.66 -33.91 -10.13
CA PHE A 904 -7.64 -35.03 -9.17
C PHE A 904 -9.03 -35.60 -8.92
N GLN A 905 -10.02 -34.75 -8.65
CA GLN A 905 -11.43 -35.15 -8.46
C GLN A 905 -11.97 -35.91 -9.68
N VAL A 906 -11.78 -35.37 -10.89
CA VAL A 906 -12.20 -36.01 -12.13
C VAL A 906 -11.53 -37.38 -12.33
N ALA A 907 -10.24 -37.51 -12.02
CA ALA A 907 -9.56 -38.79 -12.13
C ALA A 907 -10.06 -39.81 -11.11
N THR A 908 -10.39 -39.38 -9.87
CA THR A 908 -10.95 -40.27 -8.84
C THR A 908 -12.38 -40.72 -9.15
N GLN A 909 -13.21 -39.85 -9.72
CA GLN A 909 -14.59 -40.17 -10.09
C GLN A 909 -14.66 -41.13 -11.28
N ASN A 910 -13.72 -41.00 -12.24
CA ASN A 910 -13.68 -41.82 -13.45
C ASN A 910 -12.87 -43.12 -13.30
N ALA A 911 -12.15 -43.31 -12.18
CA ALA A 911 -11.51 -44.57 -11.88
C ALA A 911 -12.57 -45.62 -11.50
N GLY A 912 -12.68 -46.71 -12.28
CA GLY A 912 -13.59 -47.81 -11.95
C GLY A 912 -13.22 -48.48 -10.61
N ARG A 913 -14.09 -49.30 -10.01
CA ARG A 913 -13.83 -49.97 -8.71
C ARG A 913 -13.05 -51.31 -8.80
N GLY A 914 -12.30 -51.56 -9.89
CA GLY A 914 -11.61 -52.84 -10.14
C GLY A 914 -10.11 -52.85 -9.82
N GLU A 915 -9.42 -53.97 -10.04
CA GLU A 915 -7.96 -54.11 -9.80
C GLU A 915 -7.11 -53.13 -10.64
N ASN A 916 -7.62 -52.68 -11.80
CA ASN A 916 -6.95 -51.70 -12.67
C ASN A 916 -7.34 -50.23 -12.38
N ALA A 917 -8.12 -49.98 -11.32
CA ALA A 917 -8.62 -48.66 -10.94
C ALA A 917 -7.50 -47.61 -10.80
N GLU A 918 -6.43 -48.00 -10.11
CA GLU A 918 -5.31 -47.13 -9.80
C GLU A 918 -4.51 -46.79 -11.07
N GLN A 919 -4.32 -47.76 -11.96
CA GLN A 919 -3.65 -47.57 -13.25
C GLN A 919 -4.48 -46.69 -14.19
N GLN A 920 -5.81 -46.84 -14.18
CA GLN A 920 -6.73 -45.97 -14.92
C GLN A 920 -6.72 -44.55 -14.37
N ARG A 921 -6.76 -44.38 -13.04
CA ARG A 921 -6.65 -43.08 -12.37
C ARG A 921 -5.35 -42.37 -12.76
N LEU A 922 -4.21 -43.07 -12.70
CA LEU A 922 -2.91 -42.53 -13.09
C LEU A 922 -2.85 -42.14 -14.57
N SER A 923 -3.44 -42.95 -15.47
CA SER A 923 -3.51 -42.63 -16.91
C SER A 923 -4.35 -41.36 -17.19
N ILE A 924 -5.47 -41.19 -16.49
CA ILE A 924 -6.31 -39.99 -16.61
C ILE A 924 -5.56 -38.78 -16.03
N LEU A 925 -4.94 -38.91 -14.85
CA LEU A 925 -4.12 -37.87 -14.25
C LEU A 925 -2.96 -37.45 -15.15
N GLN A 926 -2.26 -38.38 -15.79
CA GLN A 926 -1.17 -38.06 -16.72
C GLN A 926 -1.64 -37.17 -17.87
N LYS A 927 -2.86 -37.39 -18.38
CA LYS A 927 -3.45 -36.56 -19.44
C LYS A 927 -3.84 -35.17 -18.92
N LEU A 928 -4.51 -35.10 -17.78
CA LEU A 928 -5.00 -33.83 -17.20
C LEU A 928 -3.86 -32.97 -16.63
N TYR A 929 -2.84 -33.58 -16.02
CA TYR A 929 -1.70 -32.86 -15.47
C TYR A 929 -0.66 -32.48 -16.54
N ALA A 930 -0.69 -33.04 -17.75
CA ALA A 930 0.27 -32.67 -18.80
C ALA A 930 0.28 -31.15 -19.12
N PRO A 931 -0.86 -30.49 -19.42
CA PRO A 931 -0.89 -29.05 -19.65
C PRO A 931 -0.61 -28.25 -18.36
N LEU A 932 -1.13 -28.69 -17.21
CA LEU A 932 -0.91 -28.02 -15.93
C LEU A 932 0.57 -28.03 -15.50
N ILE A 933 1.29 -29.12 -15.74
CA ILE A 933 2.73 -29.21 -15.49
C ILE A 933 3.47 -28.25 -16.40
N ALA A 934 3.09 -28.13 -17.68
CA ALA A 934 3.73 -27.17 -18.60
C ALA A 934 3.53 -25.73 -18.12
N LEU A 935 2.31 -25.38 -17.71
CA LEU A 935 1.97 -24.05 -17.18
C LEU A 935 2.70 -23.78 -15.85
N ALA A 936 2.65 -24.71 -14.90
CA ALA A 936 3.32 -24.60 -13.62
C ALA A 936 4.85 -24.53 -13.76
N ARG A 937 5.42 -25.21 -14.76
CA ARG A 937 6.85 -25.15 -15.10
C ARG A 937 7.25 -23.77 -15.62
N ARG A 938 6.47 -23.20 -16.55
CA ARG A 938 6.72 -21.88 -17.13
C ARG A 938 6.69 -20.77 -16.08
N HIS A 939 5.79 -20.88 -15.11
CA HIS A 939 5.56 -19.90 -14.04
C HIS A 939 6.19 -20.27 -12.68
N ALA A 940 7.00 -21.34 -12.65
CA ALA A 940 7.70 -21.85 -11.47
C ALA A 940 6.81 -21.98 -10.20
N ALA A 941 5.62 -22.54 -10.37
CA ALA A 941 4.71 -22.86 -9.28
C ALA A 941 5.16 -24.13 -8.53
N PHE A 942 6.16 -23.97 -7.66
CA PHE A 942 6.78 -25.08 -6.95
C PHE A 942 5.81 -25.95 -6.12
N PRO A 943 4.84 -25.40 -5.37
CA PRO A 943 3.91 -26.21 -4.59
C PRO A 943 3.08 -27.15 -5.46
N SER A 944 2.48 -26.64 -6.54
CA SER A 944 1.66 -27.43 -7.47
C SER A 944 2.50 -28.46 -8.22
N LEU A 945 3.73 -28.12 -8.64
CA LEU A 945 4.63 -29.07 -9.31
C LEU A 945 4.99 -30.26 -8.42
N LEU A 946 5.32 -30.01 -7.14
CA LEU A 946 5.62 -31.11 -6.21
C LEU A 946 4.39 -31.98 -6.00
N GLN A 947 3.23 -31.37 -5.74
CA GLN A 947 2.00 -32.12 -5.48
C GLN A 947 1.58 -32.96 -6.70
N MET A 948 1.68 -32.41 -7.92
CA MET A 948 1.40 -33.18 -9.14
C MET A 948 2.36 -34.36 -9.33
N CYS A 949 3.65 -34.18 -9.01
CA CYS A 949 4.62 -35.28 -9.06
C CYS A 949 4.36 -36.34 -7.99
N THR A 950 3.90 -35.97 -6.80
CA THR A 950 3.53 -36.93 -5.75
C THR A 950 2.25 -37.68 -6.08
N ASP A 951 1.26 -37.01 -6.66
CA ASP A 951 -0.01 -37.63 -7.06
C ASP A 951 0.18 -38.68 -8.19
N LEU A 952 1.17 -38.47 -9.07
CA LEU A 952 1.57 -39.36 -10.15
C LEU A 952 2.58 -40.45 -9.72
N ASP A 953 3.11 -40.36 -8.50
CA ASP A 953 4.25 -41.14 -7.98
C ASP A 953 5.48 -41.17 -8.92
N ASP A 954 5.72 -40.08 -9.65
CA ASP A 954 6.81 -39.99 -10.63
C ASP A 954 8.05 -39.30 -10.04
N GLN A 955 8.84 -40.08 -9.29
CA GLN A 955 10.09 -39.59 -8.68
C GLN A 955 11.15 -39.22 -9.72
N LYS A 956 11.13 -39.83 -10.92
CA LYS A 956 12.11 -39.51 -11.99
C LYS A 956 11.84 -38.13 -12.57
N ARG A 957 10.56 -37.80 -12.79
CA ARG A 957 10.15 -36.48 -13.26
C ARG A 957 10.42 -35.40 -12.23
N LEU A 958 10.14 -35.67 -10.94
CA LEU A 958 10.50 -34.75 -9.85
C LEU A 958 12.00 -34.40 -9.86
N ARG A 959 12.86 -35.42 -9.94
CA ARG A 959 14.33 -35.23 -10.02
C ARG A 959 14.76 -34.48 -11.29
N THR A 960 14.06 -34.67 -12.40
CA THR A 960 14.33 -33.94 -13.65
C THR A 960 13.97 -32.46 -13.49
N LEU A 961 12.79 -32.16 -12.94
CA LEU A 961 12.35 -30.79 -12.66
C LEU A 961 13.25 -30.09 -11.63
N MET A 962 13.76 -30.81 -10.62
CA MET A 962 14.71 -30.26 -9.64
C MET A 962 16.07 -29.88 -10.25
N LYS A 963 16.44 -30.46 -11.40
CA LYS A 963 17.68 -30.11 -12.14
C LYS A 963 17.47 -28.92 -13.07
N GLU A 964 16.24 -28.65 -13.49
CA GLU A 964 15.91 -27.52 -14.35
C GLU A 964 15.90 -26.21 -13.56
N SER A 965 16.57 -25.17 -14.07
CA SER A 965 16.39 -23.81 -13.57
C SER A 965 15.06 -23.28 -14.09
N MET A 966 14.11 -23.05 -13.19
CA MET A 966 12.76 -22.56 -13.52
C MET A 966 12.54 -21.15 -12.98
N GLY A 967 11.82 -20.32 -13.74
CA GLY A 967 11.38 -18.99 -13.34
C GLY A 967 12.37 -17.86 -13.65
N LEU A 968 11.82 -16.64 -13.70
CA LEU A 968 12.59 -15.39 -13.78
C LEU A 968 13.09 -15.04 -12.38
N LYS A 969 14.36 -15.35 -12.09
CA LYS A 969 15.06 -15.04 -10.82
C LYS A 969 14.56 -15.76 -9.55
N GLU A 970 13.64 -16.72 -9.68
CA GLU A 970 13.16 -17.49 -8.53
C GLU A 970 14.22 -18.48 -8.03
N GLY A 971 14.19 -18.78 -6.73
CA GLY A 971 15.09 -19.76 -6.11
C GLY A 971 14.99 -21.13 -6.80
N ARG A 972 16.03 -21.96 -6.69
CA ARG A 972 16.00 -23.30 -7.30
C ARG A 972 14.85 -24.13 -6.73
N PHE A 973 14.10 -24.81 -7.60
CA PHE A 973 13.03 -25.72 -7.20
C PHE A 973 13.52 -26.80 -6.20
N SER A 974 14.78 -27.23 -6.34
CA SER A 974 15.43 -28.14 -5.39
C SER A 974 15.39 -27.62 -3.95
N ARG A 975 15.66 -26.33 -3.74
CA ARG A 975 15.62 -25.70 -2.41
C ARG A 975 14.22 -25.74 -1.80
N PHE A 976 13.19 -25.43 -2.59
CA PHE A 976 11.80 -25.53 -2.15
C PHE A 976 11.43 -26.95 -1.72
N VAL A 977 11.84 -27.96 -2.50
CA VAL A 977 11.61 -29.37 -2.14
C VAL A 977 12.33 -29.74 -0.85
N PHE A 978 13.53 -29.18 -0.60
CA PHE A 978 14.26 -29.38 0.65
C PHE A 978 13.55 -28.74 1.84
N ASP A 979 13.10 -27.49 1.71
CA ASP A 979 12.30 -26.78 2.71
C ASP A 979 11.04 -27.59 3.09
N GLN A 980 10.32 -28.09 2.09
CA GLN A 980 9.11 -28.87 2.32
C GLN A 980 9.39 -30.22 2.99
N CYS A 981 10.47 -30.92 2.59
CA CYS A 981 10.87 -32.17 3.26
C CYS A 981 11.26 -31.91 4.73
N TYR A 982 11.93 -30.79 5.01
CA TYR A 982 12.31 -30.40 6.37
C TYR A 982 11.07 -30.10 7.23
N GLN A 983 10.14 -29.27 6.71
CA GLN A 983 8.90 -28.92 7.41
C GLN A 983 7.99 -30.13 7.68
N GLN A 984 7.93 -31.08 6.74
CA GLN A 984 7.15 -32.31 6.90
C GLN A 984 7.85 -33.38 7.77
N GLY A 985 9.06 -33.11 8.28
CA GLY A 985 9.83 -34.08 9.07
C GLY A 985 10.37 -35.27 8.27
N GLN A 986 10.37 -35.19 6.93
CA GLN A 986 10.82 -36.25 6.03
C GLN A 986 12.36 -36.23 5.85
N TYR A 987 13.09 -36.24 6.97
CA TYR A 987 14.56 -36.10 6.96
C TYR A 987 15.26 -37.20 6.17
N ALA A 988 14.79 -38.45 6.25
CA ALA A 988 15.35 -39.56 5.47
C ALA A 988 15.24 -39.34 3.95
N ARG A 989 14.15 -38.72 3.49
CA ARG A 989 13.95 -38.38 2.08
C ARG A 989 14.88 -37.24 1.66
N LEU A 990 15.04 -36.21 2.51
CA LEU A 990 15.97 -35.10 2.29
C LEU A 990 17.42 -35.59 2.15
N LEU A 991 17.86 -36.46 3.06
CA LEU A 991 19.22 -36.99 3.05
C LEU A 991 19.52 -37.85 1.81
N ARG A 992 18.53 -38.59 1.31
CA ARG A 992 18.64 -39.38 0.07
C ARG A 992 18.80 -38.53 -1.18
N PHE A 993 18.26 -37.30 -1.23
CA PHE A 993 18.56 -36.37 -2.33
C PHE A 993 20.04 -35.98 -2.39
N GLY A 994 20.77 -36.18 -1.29
CA GLY A 994 22.22 -36.03 -1.21
C GLY A 994 23.03 -36.85 -2.22
N GLU A 995 22.51 -37.99 -2.69
CA GLU A 995 23.19 -38.84 -3.69
C GLU A 995 23.26 -38.16 -5.06
N GLU A 996 22.24 -37.36 -5.42
CA GLU A 996 22.12 -36.72 -6.73
C GLU A 996 22.40 -35.20 -6.70
N PHE A 997 22.10 -34.53 -5.57
CA PHE A 997 22.19 -33.08 -5.39
C PHE A 997 23.15 -32.69 -4.27
N GLY A 998 24.24 -33.44 -4.10
CA GLY A 998 25.11 -33.36 -2.92
C GLY A 998 25.61 -31.95 -2.55
N GLU A 999 25.94 -31.09 -3.53
CA GLU A 999 26.38 -29.71 -3.25
C GLU A 999 25.22 -28.81 -2.79
N GLU A 1000 24.05 -28.93 -3.42
CA GLU A 1000 22.88 -28.10 -3.09
C GLU A 1000 22.28 -28.47 -1.73
N VAL A 1001 22.21 -29.78 -1.42
CA VAL A 1001 21.76 -30.28 -0.12
C VAL A 1001 22.74 -29.89 0.97
N SER A 1002 24.05 -29.97 0.71
CA SER A 1002 25.07 -29.50 1.68
C SER A 1002 24.91 -28.01 1.97
N ALA A 1003 24.79 -27.16 0.95
CA ALA A 1003 24.61 -25.72 1.12
C ALA A 1003 23.29 -25.35 1.83
N TYR A 1004 22.23 -26.13 1.62
CA TYR A 1004 20.97 -25.97 2.35
C TYR A 1004 21.11 -26.36 3.84
N LEU A 1005 21.76 -27.50 4.12
CA LEU A 1005 21.91 -28.03 5.46
C LEU A 1005 22.92 -27.25 6.33
N GLU A 1006 23.76 -26.38 5.75
CA GLU A 1006 24.56 -25.42 6.53
C GLU A 1006 23.69 -24.53 7.44
N GLN A 1007 22.46 -24.24 7.03
CA GLN A 1007 21.49 -23.49 7.84
C GLN A 1007 20.81 -24.37 8.91
N HIS A 1008 20.94 -25.70 8.80
CA HIS A 1008 20.35 -26.71 9.66
C HIS A 1008 21.40 -27.71 10.20
N PRO A 1009 22.30 -27.27 11.10
CA PRO A 1009 23.47 -28.05 11.51
C PRO A 1009 23.12 -29.39 12.18
N LEU A 1010 21.95 -29.50 12.83
CA LEU A 1010 21.45 -30.74 13.45
C LEU A 1010 21.24 -31.89 12.45
N LEU A 1011 21.02 -31.59 11.17
CA LEU A 1011 20.87 -32.57 10.09
C LEU A 1011 22.10 -32.67 9.21
N LEU A 1012 22.97 -31.65 9.22
CA LEU A 1012 24.18 -31.59 8.40
C LEU A 1012 25.13 -32.75 8.70
N TRP A 1013 25.42 -33.02 9.97
CA TRP A 1013 26.36 -34.10 10.33
C TRP A 1013 25.85 -35.49 9.88
N LEU A 1014 24.53 -35.73 9.91
CA LEU A 1014 23.92 -36.97 9.40
C LEU A 1014 24.10 -37.10 7.89
N HIS A 1015 23.94 -36.00 7.16
CA HIS A 1015 24.18 -35.95 5.72
C HIS A 1015 25.65 -36.20 5.37
N GLU A 1016 26.56 -35.61 6.13
CA GLU A 1016 28.01 -35.78 5.94
C GLU A 1016 28.46 -37.21 6.23
N LEU A 1017 27.92 -37.86 7.27
CA LEU A 1017 28.14 -39.29 7.53
C LEU A 1017 27.63 -40.17 6.38
N PHE A 1018 26.43 -39.87 5.87
CA PHE A 1018 25.84 -40.60 4.75
C PHE A 1018 26.69 -40.49 3.47
N LEU A 1019 27.28 -39.32 3.21
CA LEU A 1019 28.21 -39.10 2.09
C LEU A 1019 29.66 -39.57 2.38
N CYS A 1020 29.91 -40.26 3.49
CA CYS A 1020 31.24 -40.70 3.93
C CYS A 1020 32.25 -39.56 4.12
N ARG A 1021 31.79 -38.34 4.41
CA ARG A 1021 32.62 -37.15 4.69
C ARG A 1021 32.86 -37.01 6.20
N PHE A 1022 33.52 -38.01 6.79
CA PHE A 1022 33.64 -38.16 8.24
C PHE A 1022 34.37 -37.02 8.97
N THR A 1023 35.37 -36.39 8.34
CA THR A 1023 36.09 -35.25 8.92
C THR A 1023 35.20 -34.01 9.06
N ARG A 1024 34.38 -33.72 8.03
CA ARG A 1024 33.39 -32.63 8.11
C ARG A 1024 32.30 -32.92 9.14
N ALA A 1025 31.82 -34.16 9.20
CA ALA A 1025 30.86 -34.59 10.21
C ALA A 1025 31.39 -34.39 11.64
N SER A 1026 32.68 -34.68 11.86
CA SER A 1026 33.35 -34.44 13.15
C SER A 1026 33.36 -32.95 13.50
N GLY A 1027 33.75 -32.07 12.57
CA GLY A 1027 33.72 -30.62 12.76
C GLY A 1027 32.31 -30.09 13.04
N THR A 1028 31.30 -30.53 12.29
CA THR A 1028 29.89 -30.15 12.51
C THR A 1028 29.40 -30.59 13.89
N LEU A 1029 29.67 -31.84 14.30
CA LEU A 1029 29.33 -32.36 15.63
C LEU A 1029 30.03 -31.61 16.75
N HIS A 1030 31.29 -31.21 16.55
CA HIS A 1030 32.03 -30.36 17.47
C HIS A 1030 31.34 -29.01 17.63
N THR A 1031 31.01 -28.32 16.54
CA THR A 1031 30.29 -27.02 16.62
C THR A 1031 28.93 -27.13 17.29
N LEU A 1032 28.20 -28.24 17.09
CA LEU A 1032 26.92 -28.50 17.77
C LEU A 1032 27.09 -28.70 19.27
N ALA A 1033 28.17 -29.34 19.72
CA ALA A 1033 28.45 -29.55 21.14
C ALA A 1033 28.65 -28.23 21.91
N PHE A 1034 29.04 -27.15 21.22
CA PHE A 1034 29.27 -25.82 21.81
C PHE A 1034 28.21 -24.77 21.44
N SER A 1035 27.26 -25.10 20.56
CA SER A 1035 26.21 -24.18 20.12
C SER A 1035 25.13 -24.01 21.18
N GLN A 1036 25.00 -22.81 21.75
CA GLN A 1036 23.90 -22.46 22.67
C GLN A 1036 22.52 -22.37 21.99
N LYS A 1037 22.46 -22.41 20.65
CA LYS A 1037 21.23 -22.17 19.89
C LYS A 1037 20.31 -23.40 19.76
N SER A 1038 20.78 -24.61 20.06
CA SER A 1038 19.98 -25.84 19.93
C SER A 1038 19.69 -26.49 21.28
N ALA A 1039 18.53 -26.19 21.87
CA ALA A 1039 18.00 -26.75 23.13
C ALA A 1039 18.91 -26.55 24.38
N PRO A 1040 18.38 -26.66 25.62
CA PRO A 1040 19.25 -26.76 26.79
C PRO A 1040 20.10 -28.02 26.64
N LEU A 1041 21.38 -27.85 26.33
CA LEU A 1041 22.33 -28.94 26.19
C LEU A 1041 22.58 -29.51 27.59
N ASN A 1042 21.86 -30.57 27.99
CA ASN A 1042 22.25 -31.33 29.19
C ASN A 1042 23.65 -31.92 28.98
N ILE A 1043 24.41 -32.05 30.07
CA ILE A 1043 25.78 -32.62 30.08
C ILE A 1043 25.84 -33.97 29.32
N SER A 1044 24.86 -34.84 29.53
CA SER A 1044 24.72 -36.15 28.86
C SER A 1044 24.51 -36.07 27.34
N HIS A 1045 23.89 -34.98 26.84
CA HIS A 1045 23.70 -34.78 25.41
C HIS A 1045 24.97 -34.25 24.74
N ARG A 1046 25.65 -33.29 25.38
CA ARG A 1046 26.93 -32.76 24.90
C ARG A 1046 28.02 -33.85 24.85
N ARG A 1047 28.06 -34.72 25.86
CA ARG A 1047 28.95 -35.90 25.88
C ARG A 1047 28.71 -36.82 24.69
N ARG A 1048 27.45 -37.13 24.37
CA ARG A 1048 27.10 -37.98 23.21
C ARG A 1048 27.56 -37.34 21.89
N LEU A 1049 27.39 -36.03 21.72
CA LEU A 1049 27.85 -35.32 20.51
C LEU A 1049 29.37 -35.35 20.37
N LEU A 1050 30.13 -35.12 21.44
CA LEU A 1050 31.60 -35.21 21.40
C LEU A 1050 32.09 -36.64 21.15
N GLN A 1051 31.45 -37.65 21.73
CA GLN A 1051 31.76 -39.05 21.46
C GLN A 1051 31.51 -39.40 19.98
N LEU A 1052 30.41 -38.94 19.41
CA LEU A 1052 30.11 -39.10 17.98
C LEU A 1052 31.11 -38.34 17.10
N ALA A 1053 31.53 -37.14 17.51
CA ALA A 1053 32.56 -36.37 16.81
C ALA A 1053 33.91 -37.11 16.79
N LYS A 1054 34.30 -37.70 17.93
CA LYS A 1054 35.52 -38.52 18.06
C LYS A 1054 35.46 -39.76 17.17
N LEU A 1055 34.35 -40.50 17.21
CA LEU A 1055 34.15 -41.66 16.34
C LEU A 1055 34.21 -41.29 14.85
N SER A 1056 33.64 -40.14 14.49
CA SER A 1056 33.68 -39.62 13.11
C SER A 1056 35.10 -39.22 12.69
N ALA A 1057 35.87 -38.55 13.55
CA ALA A 1057 37.27 -38.22 13.28
C ALA A 1057 38.13 -39.47 13.07
N LEU A 1058 37.96 -40.49 13.93
CA LEU A 1058 38.66 -41.77 13.84
C LEU A 1058 38.30 -42.53 12.56
N ALA A 1059 37.03 -42.52 12.16
CA ALA A 1059 36.57 -43.15 10.92
C ALA A 1059 37.09 -42.43 9.66
N GLY A 1060 37.37 -41.12 9.75
CA GLY A 1060 37.86 -40.31 8.62
C GLY A 1060 39.32 -40.52 8.23
N GLY A 1061 40.16 -41.01 9.16
CA GLY A 1061 41.55 -41.40 8.89
C GLY A 1061 42.43 -40.33 8.24
N ALA A 1062 42.07 -39.05 8.33
CA ALA A 1062 42.73 -37.96 7.63
C ALA A 1062 44.04 -37.52 8.32
N VAL A 1063 44.97 -36.95 7.55
CA VAL A 1063 46.17 -36.28 8.09
C VAL A 1063 45.72 -35.11 8.97
N GLY A 1064 46.05 -35.16 10.27
CA GLY A 1064 45.57 -34.21 11.28
C GLY A 1064 44.43 -34.72 12.17
N ALA A 1065 43.93 -35.95 11.95
CA ALA A 1065 42.93 -36.57 12.82
C ALA A 1065 43.43 -36.75 14.26
N GLU A 1066 44.73 -36.95 14.47
CA GLU A 1066 45.33 -37.03 15.82
C GLU A 1066 45.15 -35.72 16.59
N GLU A 1067 45.41 -34.56 15.96
CA GLU A 1067 45.23 -33.25 16.59
C GLU A 1067 43.75 -32.92 16.84
N GLU A 1068 42.84 -33.35 15.96
CA GLU A 1068 41.40 -33.23 16.19
C GLU A 1068 40.90 -34.13 17.32
N VAL A 1069 41.37 -35.38 17.37
CA VAL A 1069 41.01 -36.33 18.42
C VAL A 1069 41.54 -35.86 19.78
N SER A 1070 42.79 -35.38 19.87
CA SER A 1070 43.33 -34.84 21.12
C SER A 1070 42.56 -33.60 21.61
N ARG A 1071 42.12 -32.73 20.69
CA ARG A 1071 41.24 -31.60 21.06
C ARG A 1071 39.88 -32.07 21.58
N LEU A 1072 39.28 -33.06 20.94
CA LEU A 1072 38.00 -33.65 21.38
C LEU A 1072 38.12 -34.38 22.73
N GLU A 1073 39.25 -35.04 22.98
CA GLU A 1073 39.55 -35.69 24.26
C GLU A 1073 39.67 -34.65 25.39
N ALA A 1074 40.40 -33.57 25.15
CA ALA A 1074 40.47 -32.45 26.09
C ALA A 1074 39.09 -31.85 26.41
N ASP A 1075 38.23 -31.65 25.40
CA ASP A 1075 36.87 -31.15 25.60
C ASP A 1075 35.98 -32.15 26.38
N MET A 1076 36.20 -33.45 26.18
CA MET A 1076 35.53 -34.50 26.96
C MET A 1076 36.00 -34.54 28.41
N ASP A 1077 37.29 -34.30 28.67
CA ASP A 1077 37.84 -34.26 30.03
C ASP A 1077 37.30 -33.08 30.84
N ILE A 1078 37.14 -31.91 30.20
CA ILE A 1078 36.49 -30.75 30.81
C ILE A 1078 35.03 -31.08 31.20
N LEU A 1079 34.29 -31.78 30.34
CA LEU A 1079 32.93 -32.22 30.67
C LEU A 1079 32.90 -33.27 31.78
N ALA A 1080 33.88 -34.17 31.83
CA ALA A 1080 33.97 -35.15 32.90
C ALA A 1080 34.17 -34.48 34.27
N VAL A 1081 34.96 -33.40 34.33
CA VAL A 1081 35.09 -32.57 35.53
C VAL A 1081 33.76 -31.91 35.89
N GLN A 1082 33.04 -31.38 34.90
CA GLN A 1082 31.73 -30.80 35.13
C GLN A 1082 30.73 -31.83 35.68
N GLU A 1083 30.70 -33.06 35.17
CA GLU A 1083 29.85 -34.14 35.71
C GLU A 1083 30.15 -34.43 37.19
N VAL A 1084 31.42 -34.40 37.58
CA VAL A 1084 31.84 -34.60 38.99
C VAL A 1084 31.34 -33.45 39.86
N ALA A 1085 31.48 -32.21 39.40
CA ALA A 1085 31.00 -31.02 40.12
C ALA A 1085 29.46 -31.01 40.27
N THR A 1086 28.71 -31.43 39.24
CA THR A 1086 27.25 -31.56 39.30
C THR A 1086 26.83 -32.68 40.27
N LYS A 1087 27.51 -33.84 40.27
CA LYS A 1087 27.24 -34.94 41.23
C LYS A 1087 27.44 -34.53 42.69
N LEU A 1088 28.41 -33.64 42.94
CA LEU A 1088 28.70 -33.11 44.28
C LEU A 1088 27.78 -31.93 44.67
N GLY A 1089 26.81 -31.56 43.82
CA GLY A 1089 25.83 -30.51 44.10
C GLY A 1089 26.36 -29.08 44.01
N VAL A 1090 27.58 -28.88 43.47
CA VAL A 1090 28.24 -27.57 43.36
C VAL A 1090 27.74 -26.79 42.14
N LEU A 1091 27.31 -27.49 41.09
CA LEU A 1091 26.78 -26.92 39.85
C LEU A 1091 25.47 -27.60 39.45
N GLY A 1092 24.62 -26.89 38.70
CA GLY A 1092 23.43 -27.45 38.07
C GLY A 1092 23.75 -28.39 36.89
N GLU A 1093 22.72 -28.93 36.24
CA GLU A 1093 22.86 -29.76 35.03
C GLU A 1093 23.17 -28.95 33.75
N ASP A 1094 23.16 -27.61 33.84
CA ASP A 1094 23.46 -26.71 32.73
C ASP A 1094 24.95 -26.69 32.42
N VAL A 1095 25.31 -26.57 31.14
CA VAL A 1095 26.71 -26.55 30.70
C VAL A 1095 27.38 -25.20 30.98
N VAL A 1096 28.52 -25.23 31.66
CA VAL A 1096 29.21 -24.05 32.21
C VAL A 1096 30.51 -23.78 31.44
N GLN A 1097 30.92 -22.52 31.35
CA GLN A 1097 32.20 -22.16 30.73
C GLN A 1097 33.39 -22.67 31.57
N PRO A 1098 34.54 -23.03 30.96
CA PRO A 1098 35.70 -23.54 31.70
C PRO A 1098 36.18 -22.65 32.85
N VAL A 1099 36.09 -21.32 32.71
CA VAL A 1099 36.46 -20.36 33.78
C VAL A 1099 35.53 -20.49 34.98
N GLN A 1100 34.22 -20.48 34.73
CA GLN A 1100 33.19 -20.59 35.76
C GLN A 1100 33.21 -21.98 36.43
N LEU A 1101 33.57 -23.03 35.69
CA LEU A 1101 33.78 -24.37 36.22
C LEU A 1101 34.96 -24.40 37.21
N VAL A 1102 36.09 -23.78 36.85
CA VAL A 1102 37.25 -23.69 37.74
C VAL A 1102 36.93 -22.87 38.98
N GLU A 1103 36.27 -21.72 38.85
CA GLU A 1103 35.85 -20.91 40.00
C GLU A 1103 34.93 -21.69 40.95
N ALA A 1104 33.94 -22.41 40.41
CA ALA A 1104 33.05 -23.24 41.20
C ALA A 1104 33.80 -24.39 41.90
N CYS A 1105 34.75 -25.03 41.20
CA CYS A 1105 35.61 -26.07 41.77
C CYS A 1105 36.45 -25.54 42.94
N LEU A 1106 37.08 -24.36 42.79
CA LEU A 1106 37.93 -23.76 43.83
C LEU A 1106 37.12 -23.21 45.02
N ASN A 1107 35.91 -22.72 44.79
CA ASN A 1107 35.04 -22.19 45.84
C ASN A 1107 34.34 -23.26 46.67
N SER A 1108 34.23 -24.49 46.16
CA SER A 1108 33.59 -25.61 46.88
C SER A 1108 34.38 -26.09 48.10
N GLY A 1109 35.70 -25.81 48.14
CA GLY A 1109 36.58 -26.23 49.24
C GLY A 1109 36.83 -27.74 49.31
N SER A 1110 36.39 -28.53 48.32
CA SER A 1110 36.62 -29.97 48.32
C SER A 1110 37.97 -30.33 47.69
N ARG A 1111 38.61 -31.33 48.31
CA ARG A 1111 39.89 -31.90 47.88
C ARG A 1111 39.84 -32.43 46.44
N GLU A 1112 38.79 -33.18 46.11
CA GLU A 1112 38.61 -33.75 44.77
C GLU A 1112 38.35 -32.70 43.69
N LEU A 1113 37.56 -31.65 43.97
CA LEU A 1113 37.26 -30.61 42.98
C LEU A 1113 38.44 -29.66 42.74
N THR A 1114 39.28 -29.46 43.75
CA THR A 1114 40.49 -28.63 43.63
C THR A 1114 41.50 -29.30 42.71
N LEU A 1115 41.66 -30.63 42.78
CA LEU A 1115 42.43 -31.39 41.78
C LEU A 1115 41.78 -31.36 40.39
N CYS A 1116 40.45 -31.42 40.31
CA CYS A 1116 39.74 -31.32 39.05
C CYS A 1116 39.89 -29.94 38.37
N ALA A 1117 40.09 -28.86 39.13
CA ALA A 1117 40.41 -27.54 38.57
C ALA A 1117 41.72 -27.57 37.76
N PHE A 1118 42.75 -28.24 38.26
CA PHE A 1118 44.01 -28.43 37.53
C PHE A 1118 43.82 -29.28 36.26
N ARG A 1119 42.93 -30.30 36.30
CA ARG A 1119 42.56 -31.09 35.11
C ARG A 1119 41.91 -30.24 34.01
N VAL A 1120 41.12 -29.24 34.37
CA VAL A 1120 40.54 -28.29 33.40
C VAL A 1120 41.62 -27.40 32.80
N PHE A 1121 42.59 -26.93 33.60
CA PHE A 1121 43.71 -26.12 33.11
C PHE A 1121 44.61 -26.90 32.14
N THR A 1122 44.93 -28.17 32.43
CA THR A 1122 45.73 -29.01 31.53
C THR A 1122 44.99 -29.29 30.22
N SER A 1123 43.68 -29.53 30.29
CA SER A 1123 42.84 -29.84 29.11
C SER A 1123 42.53 -28.62 28.24
N ALA A 1124 42.32 -27.43 28.83
CA ALA A 1124 42.02 -26.20 28.07
C ALA A 1124 43.25 -25.59 27.35
N GLY A 1125 44.46 -26.03 27.69
CA GLY A 1125 45.72 -25.68 27.01
C GLY A 1125 46.33 -24.32 27.41
N SER A 1126 47.53 -24.03 26.89
CA SER A 1126 48.38 -22.90 27.33
C SER A 1126 47.78 -21.50 27.11
N LYS A 1127 46.95 -21.33 26.06
CA LYS A 1127 46.22 -20.07 25.80
C LYS A 1127 45.21 -19.75 26.90
N PHE A 1128 44.59 -20.76 27.49
CA PHE A 1128 43.68 -20.59 28.62
C PHE A 1128 44.44 -20.25 29.90
N CYS A 1129 45.57 -20.92 30.15
CA CYS A 1129 46.42 -20.66 31.31
C CYS A 1129 47.01 -19.23 31.31
N SER A 1130 47.52 -18.76 30.17
CA SER A 1130 48.06 -17.40 30.03
C SER A 1130 46.99 -16.32 30.16
N GLY A 1131 45.77 -16.56 29.66
CA GLY A 1131 44.64 -15.64 29.80
C GLY A 1131 44.06 -15.56 31.22
N ASN A 1132 44.13 -16.65 32.00
CA ASN A 1132 43.53 -16.77 33.34
C ASN A 1132 44.59 -16.98 34.43
N TYR A 1133 45.72 -16.30 34.32
CA TYR A 1133 46.87 -16.49 35.22
C TYR A 1133 46.52 -16.23 36.69
N SER A 1134 45.70 -15.22 36.99
CA SER A 1134 45.25 -14.93 38.37
C SER A 1134 44.43 -16.08 38.98
N LEU A 1135 43.65 -16.78 38.15
CA LEU A 1135 42.82 -17.90 38.56
C LEU A 1135 43.67 -19.15 38.81
N LEU A 1136 44.74 -19.31 38.02
CA LEU A 1136 45.75 -20.33 38.24
C LEU A 1136 46.57 -20.07 39.53
N GLU A 1137 46.95 -18.81 39.82
CA GLU A 1137 47.59 -18.47 41.10
C GLU A 1137 46.68 -18.82 42.28
N GLN A 1138 45.39 -18.50 42.18
CA GLN A 1138 44.40 -18.87 43.20
C GLN A 1138 44.26 -20.39 43.35
N ALA A 1139 44.30 -21.15 42.26
CA ALA A 1139 44.25 -22.61 42.33
C ALA A 1139 45.46 -23.19 43.09
N TRP A 1140 46.68 -22.68 42.82
CA TRP A 1140 47.88 -23.10 43.54
C TRP A 1140 47.83 -22.71 45.02
N LEU A 1141 47.36 -21.51 45.36
CA LEU A 1141 47.20 -21.10 46.75
C LEU A 1141 46.18 -21.97 47.49
N ARG A 1142 45.01 -22.25 46.88
CA ARG A 1142 43.99 -23.12 47.46
C ARG A 1142 44.45 -24.58 47.59
N ALA A 1143 45.31 -25.04 46.69
CA ALA A 1143 45.93 -26.36 46.80
C ALA A 1143 46.84 -26.45 48.03
N VAL A 1144 47.60 -25.38 48.31
CA VAL A 1144 48.45 -25.27 49.50
C VAL A 1144 47.60 -25.16 50.77
N ASP A 1145 46.51 -24.38 50.75
CA ASP A 1145 45.63 -24.15 51.90
C ASP A 1145 44.91 -25.43 52.40
N GLN A 1146 44.76 -26.45 51.55
CA GLN A 1146 44.05 -27.69 51.89
C GLN A 1146 44.88 -28.74 52.64
N ASP A 1147 46.20 -28.63 52.57
CA ASP A 1147 47.12 -29.50 53.28
C ASP A 1147 47.57 -28.82 54.59
N ASP A 1148 47.54 -29.53 55.73
CA ASP A 1148 47.99 -28.98 57.02
C ASP A 1148 49.52 -29.06 57.15
N TRP A 1149 50.22 -28.14 56.51
CA TRP A 1149 51.70 -28.11 56.49
C TRP A 1149 52.34 -27.92 57.86
N LEU A 1150 51.68 -27.18 58.76
CA LEU A 1150 52.18 -26.94 60.11
C LEU A 1150 51.96 -28.17 60.99
N GLY A 1151 50.83 -28.85 60.84
CA GLY A 1151 50.56 -30.14 61.44
C GLY A 1151 51.57 -31.20 60.99
N MET A 1152 51.76 -31.35 59.68
CA MET A 1152 52.72 -32.32 59.09
C MET A 1152 54.16 -32.08 59.55
N LYS A 1153 54.57 -30.80 59.65
CA LYS A 1153 55.89 -30.45 60.16
C LYS A 1153 56.02 -30.76 61.65
N ARG A 1154 55.01 -30.43 62.45
CA ARG A 1154 55.02 -30.70 63.89
C ARG A 1154 55.05 -32.21 64.18
N THR A 1155 54.25 -33.00 63.47
CA THR A 1155 54.26 -34.47 63.62
C THR A 1155 55.58 -35.07 63.14
N SER A 1156 56.18 -34.54 62.08
CA SER A 1156 57.51 -34.95 61.63
C SER A 1156 58.61 -34.67 62.67
N GLU A 1157 58.53 -33.54 63.37
CA GLU A 1157 59.48 -33.14 64.42
C GLU A 1157 59.26 -33.89 65.74
N GLU A 1158 58.00 -34.17 66.09
CA GLU A 1158 57.61 -34.91 67.31
C GLU A 1158 57.89 -36.42 67.19
N GLU A 1159 57.66 -37.01 66.02
CA GLU A 1159 57.79 -38.46 65.80
C GLU A 1159 59.11 -38.87 65.12
N GLY A 1160 59.94 -37.90 64.68
CA GLY A 1160 61.25 -38.17 64.08
C GLY A 1160 61.17 -39.01 62.81
N TRP A 1161 60.31 -38.62 61.86
CA TRP A 1161 60.04 -39.38 60.64
C TRP A 1161 61.32 -39.68 59.85
N THR A 1162 61.41 -40.88 59.29
CA THR A 1162 62.45 -41.21 58.31
C THR A 1162 62.21 -40.45 57.01
N GLU A 1163 63.26 -40.24 56.20
CA GLU A 1163 63.14 -39.58 54.89
C GLU A 1163 62.06 -40.25 54.03
N ASP A 1164 61.98 -41.59 54.02
CA ASP A 1164 60.97 -42.35 53.28
C ASP A 1164 59.53 -42.08 53.75
N HIS A 1165 59.30 -41.99 55.07
CA HIS A 1165 57.97 -41.73 55.62
C HIS A 1165 57.52 -40.29 55.35
N THR A 1166 58.47 -39.35 55.45
CA THR A 1166 58.25 -37.94 55.11
C THR A 1166 57.90 -37.79 53.64
N MET A 1167 58.56 -38.54 52.76
CA MET A 1167 58.29 -38.56 51.33
C MET A 1167 56.92 -39.16 51.02
N GLN A 1168 56.49 -40.22 51.71
CA GLN A 1168 55.15 -40.80 51.53
C GLN A 1168 54.04 -39.82 51.94
N VAL A 1169 54.18 -39.14 53.08
CA VAL A 1169 53.19 -38.14 53.55
C VAL A 1169 53.15 -36.92 52.61
N ILE A 1170 54.31 -36.51 52.08
CA ILE A 1170 54.39 -35.44 51.07
C ILE A 1170 53.79 -35.89 49.72
N GLN A 1171 53.91 -37.17 49.35
CA GLN A 1171 53.27 -37.73 48.15
C GLN A 1171 51.74 -37.82 48.27
N ASP A 1172 51.22 -37.90 49.50
CA ASP A 1172 49.79 -37.84 49.78
C ASP A 1172 49.25 -36.41 49.85
N SER A 1173 50.08 -35.37 49.68
CA SER A 1173 49.64 -33.98 49.66
C SER A 1173 48.95 -33.60 48.33
N LEU A 1174 47.96 -32.70 48.40
CA LEU A 1174 47.25 -32.18 47.23
C LEU A 1174 48.18 -31.39 46.31
N LEU A 1175 49.13 -30.64 46.87
CA LEU A 1175 50.13 -29.88 46.12
C LEU A 1175 51.02 -30.80 45.27
N TYR A 1176 51.46 -31.94 45.82
CA TYR A 1176 52.20 -32.94 45.06
C TYR A 1176 51.34 -33.56 43.96
N GLN A 1177 50.10 -33.95 44.26
CA GLN A 1177 49.17 -34.53 43.29
C GLN A 1177 48.84 -33.56 42.14
N ALA A 1178 48.63 -32.27 42.44
CA ALA A 1178 48.42 -31.22 41.45
C ALA A 1178 49.66 -30.99 40.58
N SER A 1179 50.86 -30.94 41.19
CA SER A 1179 52.13 -30.79 40.47
C SER A 1179 52.39 -31.97 39.52
N ARG A 1180 52.23 -33.20 40.03
CA ARG A 1180 52.38 -34.43 39.23
C ARG A 1180 51.42 -34.47 38.06
N HIS A 1181 50.17 -34.03 38.24
CA HIS A 1181 49.19 -34.03 37.15
C HIS A 1181 49.45 -32.95 36.10
N CYS A 1182 50.06 -31.82 36.48
CA CYS A 1182 50.38 -30.73 35.54
C CYS A 1182 51.70 -30.94 34.77
N TYR A 1183 52.67 -31.63 35.38
CA TYR A 1183 54.04 -31.73 34.85
C TYR A 1183 54.56 -33.17 34.65
N GLY A 1184 53.93 -34.18 35.26
CA GLY A 1184 54.46 -35.55 35.33
C GLY A 1184 53.97 -36.53 34.27
N GLU A 1185 52.81 -36.32 33.62
CA GLU A 1185 52.33 -37.22 32.56
C GLU A 1185 52.84 -36.79 31.17
N SER A 1186 53.75 -37.60 30.62
CA SER A 1186 54.56 -37.36 29.43
C SER A 1186 53.79 -37.19 28.10
N HIS A 1187 52.46 -37.28 28.10
CA HIS A 1187 51.64 -37.24 26.87
C HIS A 1187 50.74 -36.00 26.72
N LEU A 1188 50.68 -35.08 27.70
CA LEU A 1188 49.75 -33.94 27.69
C LEU A 1188 50.42 -32.55 27.87
N SER A 1189 51.75 -32.46 27.83
CA SER A 1189 52.50 -31.30 28.34
C SER A 1189 52.55 -30.05 27.45
N ASN A 1190 51.41 -29.61 26.90
CA ASN A 1190 51.27 -28.21 26.45
C ASN A 1190 51.18 -27.22 27.64
N PHE A 1191 51.00 -27.71 28.87
CA PHE A 1191 51.03 -26.90 30.10
C PHE A 1191 52.45 -26.38 30.44
N ALA A 1192 53.48 -27.18 30.13
CA ALA A 1192 54.84 -27.01 30.68
C ALA A 1192 55.72 -25.96 29.96
N ARG A 1193 55.30 -25.42 28.81
CA ARG A 1193 56.15 -24.48 28.04
C ARG A 1193 56.05 -23.01 28.49
N ASP A 1194 54.94 -22.61 29.11
CA ASP A 1194 54.68 -21.18 29.38
C ASP A 1194 54.69 -20.81 30.89
N VAL A 1195 54.56 -21.76 31.82
CA VAL A 1195 54.60 -21.50 33.27
C VAL A 1195 55.94 -21.96 33.86
N SER A 1196 56.79 -21.00 34.21
CA SER A 1196 58.10 -21.29 34.82
C SER A 1196 57.94 -21.87 36.22
N THR A 1197 58.78 -22.85 36.59
CA THR A 1197 58.88 -23.36 37.96
C THR A 1197 59.14 -22.23 38.96
N GLU A 1198 59.92 -21.22 38.57
CA GLU A 1198 60.19 -20.03 39.38
C GLU A 1198 58.94 -19.17 39.62
N SER A 1199 57.95 -19.18 38.72
CA SER A 1199 56.72 -18.41 38.94
C SER A 1199 55.79 -19.10 39.93
N VAL A 1200 55.72 -20.43 39.93
CA VAL A 1200 54.88 -21.18 40.88
C VAL A 1200 55.48 -21.15 42.29
N GLU A 1201 56.81 -21.29 42.43
CA GLU A 1201 57.49 -21.15 43.72
C GLU A 1201 57.28 -19.75 44.34
N LYS A 1202 57.27 -18.69 43.53
CA LYS A 1202 56.93 -17.33 43.97
C LYS A 1202 55.48 -17.18 44.42
N VAL A 1203 54.55 -17.97 43.87
CA VAL A 1203 53.13 -17.98 44.30
C VAL A 1203 52.98 -18.74 45.61
N ILE A 1204 53.62 -19.90 45.75
CA ILE A 1204 53.63 -20.68 47.00
C ILE A 1204 54.26 -19.86 48.15
N ALA A 1205 55.28 -19.04 47.85
CA ALA A 1205 55.91 -18.14 48.81
C ALA A 1205 54.98 -17.03 49.37
N LYS A 1206 53.83 -16.76 48.74
CA LYS A 1206 52.81 -15.82 49.25
C LYS A 1206 51.95 -16.41 50.37
N HIS A 1207 52.05 -17.72 50.64
CA HIS A 1207 51.24 -18.40 51.66
C HIS A 1207 51.70 -18.05 53.10
N PRO A 1208 50.78 -17.82 54.07
CA PRO A 1208 51.14 -17.40 55.43
C PRO A 1208 52.08 -18.37 56.16
N SER A 1209 51.92 -19.67 55.94
CA SER A 1209 52.74 -20.72 56.59
C SER A 1209 54.05 -21.01 55.86
N TYR A 1210 54.41 -20.23 54.83
CA TYR A 1210 55.63 -20.46 54.04
C TYR A 1210 56.92 -20.21 54.85
N SER A 1211 56.93 -19.25 55.77
CA SER A 1211 58.10 -18.98 56.61
C SER A 1211 58.49 -20.16 57.50
N GLU A 1212 57.53 -21.02 57.84
CA GLU A 1212 57.72 -22.15 58.74
C GLU A 1212 57.75 -23.49 58.01
N ALA A 1213 56.91 -23.71 56.99
CA ALA A 1213 56.79 -24.98 56.27
C ALA A 1213 57.12 -24.89 54.77
N GLY A 1214 57.73 -23.79 54.31
CA GLY A 1214 58.02 -23.54 52.89
C GLY A 1214 58.95 -24.57 52.26
N GLN A 1215 59.91 -25.14 53.00
CA GLN A 1215 60.77 -26.22 52.50
C GLN A 1215 59.95 -27.48 52.15
N ALA A 1216 58.98 -27.86 52.99
CA ALA A 1216 58.12 -29.01 52.73
C ALA A 1216 57.18 -28.77 51.52
N MET A 1217 56.60 -27.57 51.41
CA MET A 1217 55.76 -27.17 50.28
C MET A 1217 56.51 -27.17 48.94
N VAL A 1218 57.72 -26.58 48.92
CA VAL A 1218 58.57 -26.56 47.70
C VAL A 1218 59.06 -27.96 47.36
N THR A 1219 59.36 -28.79 48.36
CA THR A 1219 59.74 -30.19 48.15
C THR A 1219 58.58 -30.99 47.57
N ALA A 1220 57.35 -30.83 48.07
CA ALA A 1220 56.16 -31.44 47.50
C ALA A 1220 55.92 -31.05 46.03
N PHE A 1221 56.05 -29.76 45.72
CA PHE A 1221 55.92 -29.26 44.35
C PHE A 1221 57.01 -29.83 43.42
N ARG A 1222 58.29 -29.77 43.84
CA ARG A 1222 59.44 -30.26 43.06
C ARG A 1222 59.39 -31.77 42.86
N LEU A 1223 58.97 -32.54 43.85
CA LEU A 1223 58.83 -34.00 43.71
C LEU A 1223 57.79 -34.37 42.66
N GLY A 1224 56.66 -33.67 42.60
CA GLY A 1224 55.66 -33.89 41.54
C GLY A 1224 56.17 -33.47 40.15
N PHE A 1225 57.09 -32.51 40.09
CA PHE A 1225 57.69 -32.00 38.86
C PHE A 1225 58.78 -32.94 38.29
N TYR A 1226 59.71 -33.42 39.13
CA TYR A 1226 60.88 -34.20 38.70
C TYR A 1226 60.60 -35.71 38.54
N PHE A 1227 59.50 -36.24 39.09
CA PHE A 1227 59.15 -37.66 38.90
C PHE A 1227 58.77 -38.00 37.44
N GLY A 1228 58.51 -37.00 36.59
CA GLY A 1228 58.21 -37.19 35.16
C GLY A 1228 59.42 -37.03 34.22
N SER A 1229 60.57 -36.60 34.71
CA SER A 1229 61.81 -36.56 33.93
C SER A 1229 62.64 -37.80 34.24
N ASP A 1230 62.68 -38.75 33.29
CA ASP A 1230 63.53 -39.94 33.38
C ASP A 1230 64.95 -39.59 33.87
N LEU A 1231 65.38 -40.27 34.93
CA LEU A 1231 66.78 -40.34 35.36
C LEU A 1231 67.62 -40.84 34.16
N PRO A 1232 68.71 -40.16 33.76
CA PRO A 1232 69.61 -40.72 32.77
C PRO A 1232 70.36 -41.91 33.39
N ASP A 1233 70.19 -43.07 32.74
CA ASP A 1233 70.88 -44.32 33.03
C ASP A 1233 72.41 -44.10 33.13
N GLY A 1234 73.02 -44.73 34.12
CA GLY A 1234 74.45 -44.60 34.42
C GLY A 1234 75.36 -45.10 33.30
N SER A 1235 76.42 -44.33 33.03
CA SER A 1235 77.71 -44.90 32.61
C SER A 1235 78.86 -44.03 33.11
N GLN A 1236 79.86 -44.74 33.61
CA GLN A 1236 81.07 -44.30 34.29
C GLN A 1236 81.90 -43.31 33.48
N ASP A 1237 82.44 -42.26 34.11
CA ASP A 1237 83.89 -42.14 34.38
C ASP A 1237 84.27 -40.80 35.03
N GLY A 1238 85.10 -40.91 36.09
CA GLY A 1238 86.18 -40.00 36.52
C GLY A 1238 85.92 -38.51 36.71
N ASP A 1239 85.80 -38.06 37.96
CA ASP A 1239 86.92 -37.41 38.69
C ASP A 1239 86.42 -36.54 39.87
N SER A 1240 86.85 -36.97 41.05
CA SER A 1240 87.29 -36.20 42.23
C SER A 1240 86.74 -34.80 42.57
N GLU A 1241 86.34 -34.73 43.85
CA GLU A 1241 86.64 -33.67 44.84
C GLU A 1241 85.71 -32.45 45.04
N GLN A 1242 85.46 -32.23 46.34
CA GLN A 1242 84.89 -31.06 47.05
C GLN A 1242 83.36 -31.06 47.23
N MET A 1243 82.82 -31.52 48.37
CA MET A 1243 82.83 -30.96 49.73
C MET A 1243 81.89 -29.75 49.89
N VAL A 1244 81.11 -29.83 50.99
CA VAL A 1244 80.44 -28.77 51.79
C VAL A 1244 78.92 -28.59 51.60
N GLU A 1245 78.24 -28.85 52.73
CA GLU A 1245 76.97 -28.35 53.27
C GLU A 1245 76.18 -27.31 52.46
N ILE A 1246 74.85 -27.50 52.39
CA ILE A 1246 73.79 -26.61 52.90
C ILE A 1246 72.52 -27.44 53.12
#